data_AF-I8QV09-F1
#
_entry.id   AF-I8QV09-F1
#
_cell.length_a   1.000
_cell.length_b   1.000
_cell.length_c   1.000
_cell.angle_alpha   90.00
_cell.angle_beta   90.00
_cell.angle_gamma   90.00
#
_symmetry.space_group_name_H-M   'P 1'
#
loop_
_entity.id
_entity.type
_entity.pdbx_description
1 polymer ?
#
loop_
_entity_poly.entity_id
_entity_poly.type
_entity_poly.pdbx_seq_one_letter_code
_entity_poly.pdbx_strand_id
1 'polypeptide(L)'
;MFVSYAAADRPWAEWVAWHLVECGYDPALEAWHAVPGSNGAAWLDRALGAERMVLILSEDYLAEAAAVAQWQAGYGPAPGRLVPVRVGPCTPRGLLASLIAIDLVGLDEQAAAAELRDGLQAAVAGSAAPGQAPLFPGPASSARSQATRSRATRARATRARATRSSAGAGGPRELPLATRFFTGRRDEFARILTLGRAVAGGGHHDRLRTAADGPAPAGAMADGVVTVLAVDGMAGIGKTTLAVQAAHQLADDFPDGCLFLDLHGSTPTVTPMDPAAALEHLLRQLGVPGDALPPSQQARAALYRDRLAGTATLIVLDNAGSAEQVRPLLPAASRCLVLVTSRRRLAALDEARPLRLDVLPRSDALAMFAAVAGKDRVTVEDRALGEDRSGSGSGAGAGGGGGGGVAGQVIDLCGRLPLALRIAAARLRVRPAWTLADLADLLADQHQHVSLAELDDGERSVAAAFAVSYRDLTPDEQRMLRRLGLHPGVEFDAAAAAALTGELPVPAARLCEQLLDVHLLAETARDRYRFHDLVRVFARELAVEQDSADARRQALTALFDHYVTTAALAVRLLFPAEVAHLPPPRTPYPVPRWTDDPQGARAWLDRERANLVLVAGHAAENGWPDVATDLAAILFRHLDLGAHLGDATVLYGHAGRAARARGDRAGEAHVLASLAGIHRHQGRYQDAADAAGRALELFREVADEPGQGRALTSLGIIRWRQGRYDEALDHDRRALALYERADDPRGQARALGNMAHVHWRQGRYEQAVEHNLRSLELYRRGDDLRGQAHALGNLGNVRWSRGETCQAAADHLAALGIYTRLDDRNGQADAMTNLGLVRQAQGHHDLAGGLHRRALDLYERIGDRNGQARAHNGLGEHFTATARPELARDHHARALTLTLDTEDRYEQARSHAGLGHAHHRLGERSAARREWEHARTIYARLGAPEMGEADQALRDLTRPSV
;
A
#
# COMPACT_ATOMS: atom_id res chain seq x y z
N MET A 1 5.52 11.87 34.27
CA MET A 1 6.73 12.42 33.61
C MET A 1 6.38 12.80 32.19
N PHE A 2 7.13 13.69 31.53
CA PHE A 2 6.85 14.03 30.13
C PHE A 2 8.08 13.78 29.26
N VAL A 3 7.87 13.10 28.13
CA VAL A 3 8.87 12.85 27.10
C VAL A 3 8.41 13.61 25.86
N SER A 4 9.08 14.73 25.57
CA SER A 4 8.77 15.57 24.41
C SER A 4 9.80 15.32 23.31
N TYR A 5 9.33 15.18 22.08
CA TYR A 5 10.16 14.72 20.96
C TYR A 5 9.79 15.38 19.63
N ALA A 6 10.79 15.55 18.76
CA ALA A 6 10.57 15.88 17.35
C ALA A 6 9.96 14.67 16.62
N ALA A 7 9.07 14.87 15.63
CA ALA A 7 8.36 13.76 14.98
C ALA A 7 9.28 12.63 14.43
N ALA A 8 10.50 12.95 14.03
CA ALA A 8 11.53 11.99 13.60
C ALA A 8 12.03 11.07 14.74
N ASP A 9 11.97 11.53 16.00
CA ASP A 9 12.45 10.84 17.19
C ASP A 9 11.38 10.02 17.91
N ARG A 10 10.20 9.86 17.29
CA ARG A 10 9.09 9.10 17.88
C ARG A 10 9.50 7.71 18.39
N PRO A 11 10.30 6.90 17.65
CA PRO A 11 10.71 5.59 18.13
C PRO A 11 11.61 5.65 19.38
N TRP A 12 12.44 6.68 19.50
CA TRP A 12 13.27 6.91 20.69
C TRP A 12 12.42 7.35 21.88
N ALA A 13 11.46 8.25 21.67
CA ALA A 13 10.57 8.73 22.72
C ALA A 13 9.69 7.61 23.26
N GLU A 14 9.13 6.79 22.37
CA GLU A 14 8.38 5.58 22.74
C GLU A 14 9.24 4.58 23.52
N TRP A 15 10.53 4.46 23.19
CA TRP A 15 11.50 3.62 23.93
C TRP A 15 11.83 4.17 25.33
N VAL A 16 11.98 5.49 25.48
CA VAL A 16 12.20 6.15 26.78
C VAL A 16 10.95 6.07 27.65
N ALA A 17 9.78 6.40 27.12
CA ALA A 17 8.51 6.28 27.84
C ALA A 17 8.26 4.83 28.27
N TRP A 18 8.56 3.86 27.41
CA TRP A 18 8.47 2.45 27.78
C TRP A 18 9.39 2.12 28.98
N HIS A 19 10.63 2.62 29.03
CA HIS A 19 11.52 2.44 30.19
C HIS A 19 11.03 3.16 31.46
N LEU A 20 10.39 4.32 31.33
CA LEU A 20 9.84 5.04 32.48
C LEU A 20 8.62 4.35 33.08
N VAL A 21 7.79 3.72 32.23
CA VAL A 21 6.71 2.81 32.66
C VAL A 21 7.29 1.60 33.40
N GLU A 22 8.38 1.01 32.90
CA GLU A 22 9.08 -0.10 33.57
C GLU A 22 9.60 0.28 34.97
N CYS A 23 9.84 1.58 35.22
CA CYS A 23 10.31 2.11 36.51
C CYS A 23 9.18 2.63 37.42
N GLY A 24 7.91 2.38 37.10
CA GLY A 24 6.75 2.75 37.93
C GLY A 24 6.27 4.20 37.77
N TYR A 25 6.73 4.90 36.73
CA TYR A 25 6.24 6.24 36.40
C TYR A 25 5.15 6.18 35.33
N ASP A 26 4.30 7.21 35.27
CA ASP A 26 3.34 7.42 34.18
C ASP A 26 3.90 8.52 33.23
N PRO A 27 4.59 8.14 32.14
CA PRO A 27 5.13 9.08 31.18
C PRO A 27 4.09 9.42 30.12
N ALA A 28 3.85 10.70 29.91
CA ALA A 28 3.09 11.19 28.78
C ALA A 28 4.05 11.59 27.64
N LEU A 29 3.74 11.09 26.43
CA LEU A 29 4.47 11.36 25.20
C LEU A 29 3.83 12.52 24.46
N GLU A 30 4.65 13.48 24.01
CA GLU A 30 4.18 14.61 23.22
C GLU A 30 5.06 14.83 21.98
N ALA A 31 4.45 14.73 20.80
CA ALA A 31 5.09 15.04 19.53
C ALA A 31 4.98 16.55 19.24
N TRP A 32 6.09 17.17 18.83
CA TRP A 32 6.07 18.54 18.35
C TRP A 32 5.87 18.59 16.82
N HIS A 33 4.82 19.29 16.37
CA HIS A 33 4.66 19.66 14.97
C HIS A 33 5.31 21.03 14.76
N ALA A 34 6.16 21.16 13.74
CA ALA A 34 6.94 22.37 13.41
C ALA A 34 6.08 23.57 12.90
N VAL A 35 4.92 23.82 13.51
CA VAL A 35 4.10 25.01 13.29
C VAL A 35 4.11 25.85 14.57
N PRO A 36 4.80 27.01 14.57
CA PRO A 36 4.84 27.91 15.73
C PRO A 36 3.43 28.25 16.21
N GLY A 37 3.12 27.93 17.48
CA GLY A 37 1.86 28.29 18.15
C GLY A 37 0.71 27.26 18.07
N SER A 38 0.95 26.04 17.58
CA SER A 38 -0.11 25.02 17.43
C SER A 38 -0.38 24.15 18.67
N ASN A 39 0.57 23.99 19.58
CA ASN A 39 0.35 23.31 20.86
C ASN A 39 0.01 24.36 21.94
N GLY A 40 -1.28 24.68 22.04
CA GLY A 40 -1.81 25.69 22.94
C GLY A 40 -1.69 25.34 24.43
N ALA A 41 -1.65 26.40 25.26
CA ALA A 41 -1.56 26.45 26.72
C ALA A 41 -2.53 25.54 27.52
N ALA A 42 -3.46 24.83 26.88
CA ALA A 42 -4.50 24.01 27.53
C ALA A 42 -3.97 22.72 28.18
N TRP A 43 -2.80 22.22 27.76
CA TRP A 43 -2.11 21.12 28.46
C TRP A 43 -1.31 21.64 29.65
N LEU A 44 -0.73 22.84 29.54
CA LEU A 44 0.04 23.49 30.60
C LEU A 44 -0.82 23.82 31.82
N ASP A 45 -2.07 24.26 31.63
CA ASP A 45 -3.03 24.48 32.74
C ASP A 45 -3.39 23.18 33.49
N ARG A 46 -3.35 22.04 32.80
CA ARG A 46 -3.47 20.71 33.43
C ARG A 46 -2.17 20.28 34.13
N ALA A 47 -1.02 20.69 33.61
CA ALA A 47 0.31 20.36 34.14
C ALA A 47 0.75 21.23 35.34
N LEU A 48 0.34 22.51 35.38
CA LEU A 48 0.67 23.47 36.45
C LEU A 48 -0.05 23.17 37.79
N GLY A 49 -0.98 22.21 37.80
CA GLY A 49 -1.60 21.67 39.00
C GLY A 49 -0.74 20.65 39.77
N ALA A 50 0.37 20.18 39.20
CA ALA A 50 1.28 19.21 39.85
C ALA A 50 2.43 19.92 40.60
N GLU A 51 2.83 19.39 41.76
CA GLU A 51 3.80 20.04 42.65
C GLU A 51 5.26 20.02 42.15
N ARG A 52 5.70 19.01 41.39
CA ARG A 52 7.04 18.92 40.73
C ARG A 52 6.99 18.09 39.44
N MET A 53 7.76 18.46 38.41
CA MET A 53 7.76 17.81 37.09
C MET A 53 9.17 17.70 36.47
N VAL A 54 9.44 16.55 35.84
CA VAL A 54 10.67 16.26 35.07
C VAL A 54 10.32 16.08 33.59
N LEU A 55 11.06 16.77 32.73
CA LEU A 55 10.84 16.81 31.28
C LEU A 55 12.10 16.29 30.56
N ILE A 56 11.94 15.23 29.77
CA ILE A 56 13.04 14.63 28.99
C ILE A 56 12.90 15.07 27.54
N LEU A 57 13.96 15.64 26.99
CA LEU A 57 13.99 16.26 25.66
C LEU A 57 15.00 15.54 24.75
N SER A 58 14.61 15.29 23.49
CA SER A 58 15.54 14.75 22.49
C SER A 58 16.61 15.78 22.10
N GLU A 59 17.73 15.31 21.57
CA GLU A 59 18.84 16.18 21.17
C GLU A 59 18.49 17.05 19.96
N ASP A 60 17.76 16.49 18.98
CA ASP A 60 17.30 17.20 17.79
C ASP A 60 16.20 18.22 18.11
N TYR A 61 15.44 18.03 19.19
CA TYR A 61 14.48 19.01 19.70
C TYR A 61 15.14 20.33 20.13
N LEU A 62 16.39 20.30 20.62
CA LEU A 62 17.11 21.51 21.06
C LEU A 62 17.99 22.14 19.97
N ALA A 63 18.20 21.46 18.84
CA ALA A 63 18.99 21.96 17.72
C ALA A 63 18.26 23.06 16.92
N GLU A 64 16.92 23.13 17.02
CA GLU A 64 16.13 24.21 16.43
C GLU A 64 16.21 25.49 17.28
N ALA A 65 17.02 26.46 16.85
CA ALA A 65 17.25 27.73 17.58
C ALA A 65 15.96 28.49 17.94
N ALA A 66 14.88 28.33 17.15
CA ALA A 66 13.57 28.92 17.42
C ALA A 66 12.83 28.24 18.59
N ALA A 67 13.04 26.93 18.80
CA ALA A 67 12.42 26.16 19.87
C ALA A 67 13.04 26.52 21.24
N VAL A 68 14.36 26.72 21.30
CA VAL A 68 15.06 27.15 22.53
C VAL A 68 14.62 28.55 22.96
N ALA A 69 14.49 29.50 22.02
CA ALA A 69 14.06 30.86 22.31
C ALA A 69 12.58 30.93 22.74
N GLN A 70 11.68 30.18 22.08
CA GLN A 70 10.28 30.05 22.51
C GLN A 70 10.15 29.33 23.86
N TRP A 71 11.01 28.35 24.13
CA TRP A 71 11.05 27.65 25.40
C TRP A 71 11.44 28.58 26.56
N GLN A 72 12.52 29.35 26.39
CA GLN A 72 12.97 30.33 27.36
C GLN A 72 11.96 31.47 27.57
N ALA A 73 11.30 31.93 26.50
CA ALA A 73 10.33 33.03 26.55
C ALA A 73 8.96 32.65 27.12
N GLY A 74 8.48 31.42 26.90
CA GLY A 74 7.15 30.97 27.33
C GLY A 74 7.12 30.27 28.69
N TYR A 75 8.23 29.64 29.10
CA TYR A 75 8.21 28.64 30.18
C TYR A 75 9.28 28.88 31.26
N GLY A 76 10.05 29.96 31.14
CA GLY A 76 11.07 30.39 32.10
C GLY A 76 10.63 30.92 33.49
N PRO A 77 9.35 31.25 33.81
CA PRO A 77 9.06 31.92 35.10
C PRO A 77 8.65 30.98 36.25
N ALA A 78 8.78 29.66 36.13
CA ALA A 78 8.49 28.71 37.23
C ALA A 78 9.76 27.98 37.74
N PRO A 79 10.74 28.70 38.32
CA PRO A 79 11.92 28.07 38.91
C PRO A 79 11.50 27.12 40.04
N GLY A 80 11.90 25.84 39.93
CA GLY A 80 11.64 24.80 40.92
C GLY A 80 10.56 23.76 40.57
N ARG A 81 9.77 23.97 39.50
CA ARG A 81 8.73 23.00 39.08
C ARG A 81 9.07 22.19 37.83
N LEU A 82 10.00 22.65 37.00
CA LEU A 82 10.35 22.03 35.71
C LEU A 82 11.87 21.84 35.61
N VAL A 83 12.30 20.59 35.42
CA VAL A 83 13.72 20.24 35.23
C VAL A 83 13.90 19.65 33.83
N PRO A 84 14.54 20.38 32.88
CA PRO A 84 14.85 19.85 31.56
C PRO A 84 16.07 18.92 31.62
N VAL A 85 15.94 17.73 31.05
CA VAL A 85 17.04 16.75 30.98
C VAL A 85 17.32 16.41 29.52
N ARG A 86 18.56 16.68 29.08
CA ARG A 86 19.08 16.35 27.74
C ARG A 86 19.58 14.91 27.74
N VAL A 87 19.09 14.09 26.82
CA VAL A 87 19.45 12.67 26.77
C VAL A 87 19.79 12.26 25.33
N GLY A 88 21.03 11.83 25.11
CA GLY A 88 21.45 11.22 23.84
C GLY A 88 21.03 9.74 23.73
N PRO A 89 21.41 9.03 22.66
CA PRO A 89 21.16 7.59 22.55
C PRO A 89 21.99 6.83 23.60
N CYS A 90 21.38 6.41 24.70
CA CYS A 90 22.07 5.73 25.80
C CYS A 90 21.34 4.49 26.32
N THR A 91 22.11 3.53 26.84
CA THR A 91 21.60 2.32 27.50
C THR A 91 20.89 2.67 28.81
N PRO A 92 20.06 1.81 29.43
CA PRO A 92 19.37 2.12 30.69
C PRO A 92 20.30 2.54 31.84
N ARG A 93 21.53 2.01 31.86
CA ARG A 93 22.60 2.40 32.79
C ARG A 93 23.20 3.77 32.46
N GLY A 94 23.27 4.09 31.17
CA GLY A 94 23.66 5.41 30.66
C GLY A 94 22.59 6.48 30.94
N LEU A 95 21.31 6.15 30.80
CA LEU A 95 20.19 7.01 31.20
C LEU A 95 20.25 7.32 32.70
N LEU A 96 20.50 6.30 33.53
CA LEU A 96 20.71 6.45 34.97
C LEU A 96 21.91 7.37 35.26
N ALA A 97 23.05 7.16 34.60
CA ALA A 97 24.27 7.97 34.78
C ALA A 97 24.11 9.42 34.30
N SER A 98 23.32 9.65 33.24
CA SER A 98 23.01 10.98 32.71
C SER A 98 22.02 11.75 33.59
N LEU A 99 21.08 11.06 34.26
CA LEU A 99 20.22 11.66 35.28
C LEU A 99 20.97 11.97 36.58
N ILE A 100 22.02 11.20 36.92
CA ILE A 100 22.90 11.41 38.08
C ILE A 100 23.78 12.65 37.94
N ALA A 101 24.18 13.02 36.71
CA ALA A 101 25.11 14.13 36.47
C ALA A 101 24.45 15.52 36.44
N ILE A 102 23.13 15.60 36.61
CA ILE A 102 22.36 16.85 36.62
C ILE A 102 22.10 17.21 38.07
N ASP A 103 23.07 17.87 38.70
CA ASP A 103 22.85 18.58 39.96
C ASP A 103 21.74 19.62 39.73
N LEU A 104 20.61 19.36 40.37
CA LEU A 104 19.42 20.19 40.35
C LEU A 104 19.78 21.54 40.95
N VAL A 105 19.72 22.61 40.15
CA VAL A 105 20.00 23.97 40.62
C VAL A 105 18.89 24.42 41.58
N GLY A 106 19.18 24.41 42.88
CA GLY A 106 18.64 25.35 43.86
C GLY A 106 17.39 24.91 44.60
N LEU A 107 17.58 24.08 45.64
CA LEU A 107 17.04 24.19 47.02
C LEU A 107 16.74 22.81 47.63
N ASP A 108 17.29 22.63 48.85
CA ASP A 108 17.24 21.45 49.75
C ASP A 108 17.23 20.08 49.05
N GLU A 109 18.33 19.88 48.31
CA GLU A 109 18.56 18.80 47.35
C GLU A 109 18.87 17.43 47.97
N GLN A 110 19.39 17.36 49.19
CA GLN A 110 19.90 16.10 49.73
C GLN A 110 18.79 15.12 50.13
N ALA A 111 17.66 15.61 50.65
CA ALA A 111 16.55 14.74 51.06
C ALA A 111 15.77 14.19 49.86
N ALA A 112 15.46 15.04 48.86
CA ALA A 112 14.72 14.62 47.67
C ALA A 112 15.57 13.75 46.73
N ALA A 113 16.87 14.02 46.61
CA ALA A 113 17.78 13.17 45.86
C ALA A 113 18.03 11.83 46.55
N ALA A 114 18.01 11.78 47.90
CA ALA A 114 18.08 10.52 48.64
C ALA A 114 16.80 9.70 48.47
N GLU A 115 15.62 10.31 48.55
CA GLU A 115 14.33 9.59 48.45
C GLU A 115 14.06 9.07 47.02
N LEU A 116 14.42 9.85 45.99
CA LEU A 116 14.34 9.41 44.58
C LEU A 116 15.37 8.31 44.27
N ARG A 117 16.58 8.42 44.84
CA ARG A 117 17.65 7.42 44.72
C ARG A 117 17.29 6.12 45.43
N ASP A 118 16.75 6.21 46.65
CA ASP A 118 16.32 5.07 47.45
C ASP A 118 15.09 4.40 46.81
N GLY A 119 14.14 5.17 46.26
CA GLY A 119 13.01 4.63 45.50
C GLY A 119 13.42 3.90 44.21
N LEU A 120 14.36 4.47 43.44
CA LEU A 120 14.90 3.83 42.24
C LEU A 120 15.80 2.62 42.57
N GLN A 121 16.58 2.67 43.64
CA GLN A 121 17.40 1.55 44.12
C GLN A 121 16.54 0.44 44.76
N ALA A 122 15.47 0.78 45.47
CA ALA A 122 14.50 -0.15 46.05
C ALA A 122 13.61 -0.83 44.99
N ALA A 123 13.28 -0.11 43.90
CA ALA A 123 12.60 -0.67 42.72
C ALA A 123 13.52 -1.60 41.92
N VAL A 124 14.80 -1.21 41.73
CA VAL A 124 15.85 -2.08 41.14
C VAL A 124 16.14 -3.29 42.04
N ALA A 125 15.97 -3.17 43.35
CA ALA A 125 16.10 -4.25 44.33
C ALA A 125 14.80 -5.06 44.56
N GLY A 126 13.70 -4.74 43.87
CA GLY A 126 12.46 -5.53 43.86
C GLY A 126 11.54 -5.41 45.09
N SER A 127 11.55 -4.30 45.82
CA SER A 127 10.87 -4.18 47.13
C SER A 127 9.55 -3.36 47.17
N ALA A 128 8.95 -3.01 46.03
CA ALA A 128 7.65 -2.32 45.97
C ALA A 128 6.65 -3.05 45.04
N ALA A 129 5.44 -3.32 45.53
CA ALA A 129 4.40 -4.08 44.81
C ALA A 129 3.40 -3.15 44.06
N PRO A 130 3.02 -3.49 42.81
CA PRO A 130 2.19 -2.65 41.94
C PRO A 130 0.68 -2.77 42.17
N GLY A 131 -0.03 -1.64 42.12
CA GLY A 131 -1.49 -1.56 42.01
C GLY A 131 -1.91 -1.21 40.58
N GLN A 132 -2.79 -2.02 39.99
CA GLN A 132 -3.25 -1.92 38.59
C GLN A 132 -4.05 -0.64 38.27
N ALA A 133 -3.93 -0.15 37.03
CA ALA A 133 -4.96 0.64 36.35
C ALA A 133 -5.37 -0.07 35.03
N PRO A 134 -6.67 -0.12 34.69
CA PRO A 134 -7.20 -1.03 33.67
C PRO A 134 -7.21 -0.49 32.23
N LEU A 135 -7.42 -1.46 31.33
CA LEU A 135 -7.60 -1.41 29.87
C LEU A 135 -8.67 -0.42 29.39
N PHE A 136 -8.38 0.28 28.30
CA PHE A 136 -9.36 0.98 27.45
C PHE A 136 -10.35 -0.01 26.78
N PRO A 137 -11.65 0.30 26.73
CA PRO A 137 -12.55 -0.16 25.69
C PRO A 137 -12.85 0.96 24.67
N GLY A 138 -13.07 0.54 23.42
CA GLY A 138 -13.26 1.39 22.23
C GLY A 138 -14.57 2.21 22.18
N PRO A 139 -14.84 2.87 21.03
CA PRO A 139 -15.84 3.91 20.94
C PRO A 139 -17.23 3.34 20.63
N ALA A 140 -18.24 3.73 21.41
CA ALA A 140 -19.65 3.69 20.98
C ALA A 140 -20.52 4.73 21.72
N SER A 141 -20.99 5.70 20.93
CA SER A 141 -22.33 6.32 20.89
C SER A 141 -23.10 6.75 22.16
N SER A 142 -23.68 7.95 21.99
CA SER A 142 -24.95 8.49 22.54
C SER A 142 -24.91 9.11 23.93
N ALA A 143 -25.69 10.13 24.31
CA ALA A 143 -26.43 11.24 23.69
C ALA A 143 -27.09 11.99 24.88
N ARG A 144 -27.47 13.27 24.67
CA ARG A 144 -28.37 14.12 25.50
C ARG A 144 -27.73 14.77 26.73
N SER A 145 -28.06 15.98 27.18
CA SER A 145 -28.97 17.08 26.79
C SER A 145 -28.55 18.32 27.62
N GLN A 146 -28.69 19.58 27.19
CA GLN A 146 -29.83 20.50 27.40
C GLN A 146 -29.31 21.89 26.97
N ALA A 147 -29.92 22.60 26.02
CA ALA A 147 -31.10 23.47 26.14
C ALA A 147 -30.88 24.78 26.93
N THR A 148 -30.78 25.91 26.21
CA THR A 148 -31.43 27.17 26.62
C THR A 148 -31.70 28.13 25.44
N ARG A 149 -33.00 28.26 25.13
CA ARG A 149 -33.79 29.48 24.81
C ARG A 149 -33.12 30.66 24.10
N SER A 150 -33.67 31.02 22.93
CA SER A 150 -34.30 32.33 22.73
C SER A 150 -35.22 32.31 21.50
N ARG A 151 -36.26 33.14 21.54
CA ARG A 151 -37.55 33.02 20.88
C ARG A 151 -37.83 34.37 20.20
N ALA A 152 -38.06 34.43 18.89
CA ALA A 152 -38.67 35.59 18.24
C ALA A 152 -39.30 35.24 16.87
N THR A 153 -40.64 35.14 16.90
CA THR A 153 -41.62 35.71 15.96
C THR A 153 -41.50 35.53 14.43
N ARG A 154 -42.42 34.71 13.90
CA ARG A 154 -42.93 34.75 12.52
C ARG A 154 -43.94 35.90 12.35
N ALA A 155 -43.86 36.61 11.23
CA ALA A 155 -44.97 37.38 10.67
C ALA A 155 -45.05 37.22 9.14
N ARG A 156 -46.05 36.43 8.74
CA ARG A 156 -46.98 36.56 7.60
C ARG A 156 -46.69 37.66 6.55
N ALA A 157 -46.56 37.26 5.28
CA ALA A 157 -47.07 38.04 4.14
C ALA A 157 -47.39 37.11 2.96
N THR A 158 -48.55 37.35 2.37
CA THR A 158 -49.26 36.51 1.41
C THR A 158 -49.22 37.18 0.03
N ARG A 159 -49.03 36.37 -1.02
CA ARG A 159 -49.54 36.50 -2.42
C ARG A 159 -49.53 37.88 -3.11
N ALA A 160 -48.88 37.91 -4.28
CA ALA A 160 -49.48 38.43 -5.53
C ALA A 160 -48.83 37.75 -6.74
N ARG A 161 -49.51 36.76 -7.34
CA ARG A 161 -49.12 36.13 -8.61
C ARG A 161 -50.07 36.66 -9.67
N ALA A 162 -49.56 37.51 -10.55
CA ALA A 162 -50.29 37.98 -11.73
C ALA A 162 -50.37 36.86 -12.77
N THR A 163 -51.58 36.66 -13.25
CA THR A 163 -52.00 35.75 -14.32
C THR A 163 -51.38 36.12 -15.67
N ARG A 164 -50.70 35.17 -16.32
CA ARG A 164 -50.61 35.14 -17.79
C ARG A 164 -51.35 33.90 -18.28
N SER A 165 -52.34 34.19 -19.12
CA SER A 165 -53.25 33.27 -19.79
C SER A 165 -52.50 32.37 -20.77
N SER A 166 -52.92 31.11 -20.77
CA SER A 166 -52.54 30.03 -21.68
C SER A 166 -52.88 30.33 -23.15
N ALA A 167 -51.93 30.06 -24.04
CA ALA A 167 -52.19 29.60 -25.39
C ALA A 167 -51.28 28.39 -25.63
N GLY A 168 -51.86 27.24 -25.95
CA GLY A 168 -51.14 25.98 -26.11
C GLY A 168 -50.28 25.96 -27.37
N ALA A 169 -49.00 25.69 -27.18
CA ALA A 169 -48.10 25.07 -28.14
C ALA A 169 -46.94 24.50 -27.31
N GLY A 170 -46.81 23.17 -27.21
CA GLY A 170 -45.63 22.58 -26.58
C GLY A 170 -44.39 23.02 -27.37
N GLY A 171 -43.32 23.40 -26.67
CA GLY A 171 -42.07 23.79 -27.32
C GLY A 171 -41.47 22.68 -28.19
N PRO A 172 -40.51 22.99 -29.07
CA PRO A 172 -39.85 22.00 -29.92
C PRO A 172 -39.21 20.89 -29.07
N ARG A 173 -39.43 19.63 -29.45
CA ARG A 173 -38.87 18.43 -28.79
C ARG A 173 -38.14 17.58 -29.83
N GLU A 174 -36.85 17.80 -30.00
CA GLU A 174 -36.00 17.08 -30.97
C GLU A 174 -34.89 16.31 -30.24
N LEU A 175 -35.25 15.22 -29.55
CA LEU A 175 -34.28 14.35 -28.87
C LEU A 175 -33.98 13.10 -29.69
N PRO A 176 -32.71 12.68 -29.83
CA PRO A 176 -32.34 11.40 -30.43
C PRO A 176 -32.95 10.21 -29.71
N LEU A 177 -33.05 9.05 -30.37
CA LEU A 177 -33.58 7.83 -29.76
C LEU A 177 -32.75 7.40 -28.53
N ALA A 178 -33.44 7.16 -27.41
CA ALA A 178 -32.84 6.59 -26.22
C ALA A 178 -32.52 5.09 -26.41
N THR A 179 -31.41 4.63 -25.84
CA THR A 179 -31.08 3.20 -25.83
C THR A 179 -31.99 2.43 -24.89
N ARG A 180 -32.49 1.28 -25.33
CA ARG A 180 -33.32 0.39 -24.47
C ARG A 180 -32.53 -0.26 -23.34
N PHE A 181 -31.20 -0.39 -23.49
CA PHE A 181 -30.32 -1.05 -22.54
C PHE A 181 -29.42 -0.01 -21.84
N PHE A 182 -30.01 0.81 -20.98
CA PHE A 182 -29.29 1.73 -20.11
C PHE A 182 -29.27 1.20 -18.67
N THR A 183 -28.12 0.71 -18.22
CA THR A 183 -27.92 0.19 -16.87
C THR A 183 -26.55 0.63 -16.36
N GLY A 184 -26.41 0.85 -15.05
CA GLY A 184 -25.09 0.98 -14.43
C GLY A 184 -24.54 2.40 -14.17
N ARG A 185 -25.41 3.42 -14.10
CA ARG A 185 -25.03 4.82 -13.87
C ARG A 185 -26.02 5.53 -12.96
N ARG A 186 -26.51 4.83 -11.94
CA ARG A 186 -27.66 5.31 -11.14
C ARG A 186 -27.34 6.62 -10.43
N ASP A 187 -26.13 6.75 -9.92
CA ASP A 187 -25.73 7.93 -9.14
C ASP A 187 -25.51 9.14 -10.06
N GLU A 188 -24.77 9.00 -11.15
CA GLU A 188 -24.57 10.08 -12.12
C GLU A 188 -25.89 10.50 -12.77
N PHE A 189 -26.74 9.53 -13.11
CA PHE A 189 -28.07 9.78 -13.64
C PHE A 189 -28.95 10.51 -12.62
N ALA A 190 -29.00 10.06 -11.37
CA ALA A 190 -29.75 10.70 -10.30
C ALA A 190 -29.27 12.14 -10.02
N ARG A 191 -27.96 12.39 -10.11
CA ARG A 191 -27.38 13.75 -9.99
C ARG A 191 -27.88 14.67 -11.10
N ILE A 192 -27.88 14.22 -12.36
CA ILE A 192 -28.41 15.00 -13.48
C ILE A 192 -29.91 15.29 -13.28
N LEU A 193 -30.70 14.27 -12.92
CA LEU A 193 -32.14 14.44 -12.72
C LEU A 193 -32.47 15.39 -11.55
N THR A 194 -31.76 15.25 -10.44
CA THR A 194 -31.95 16.11 -9.26
C THR A 194 -31.64 17.56 -9.59
N LEU A 195 -30.53 17.80 -10.30
CA LEU A 195 -30.16 19.13 -10.75
C LEU A 195 -31.20 19.69 -11.74
N GLY A 196 -31.61 18.92 -12.75
CA GLY A 196 -32.58 19.35 -13.75
C GLY A 196 -33.93 19.70 -13.15
N ARG A 197 -34.45 18.90 -12.22
CA ARG A 197 -35.71 19.19 -11.52
C ARG A 197 -35.62 20.43 -10.64
N ALA A 198 -34.46 20.66 -10.01
CA ALA A 198 -34.24 21.87 -9.22
C ALA A 198 -34.25 23.14 -10.09
N VAL A 199 -33.65 23.08 -11.30
CA VAL A 199 -33.64 24.16 -12.29
C VAL A 199 -35.04 24.42 -12.85
N ALA A 200 -35.75 23.37 -13.25
CA ALA A 200 -37.11 23.45 -13.77
C ALA A 200 -38.11 24.06 -12.77
N GLY A 201 -37.98 23.68 -11.49
CA GLY A 201 -38.89 24.08 -10.40
C GLY A 201 -38.80 25.55 -9.94
N GLY A 202 -37.83 26.34 -10.43
CA GLY A 202 -37.76 27.79 -10.17
C GLY A 202 -37.43 28.18 -8.72
N GLY A 203 -36.77 27.30 -7.96
CA GLY A 203 -36.24 27.61 -6.62
C GLY A 203 -37.16 27.30 -5.43
N HIS A 204 -36.88 26.20 -4.75
CA HIS A 204 -37.04 26.11 -3.30
C HIS A 204 -35.67 25.77 -2.71
N HIS A 205 -34.94 26.81 -2.31
CA HIS A 205 -33.54 26.76 -1.87
C HIS A 205 -33.29 26.12 -0.49
N ASP A 206 -34.19 25.26 0.01
CA ASP A 206 -34.11 24.79 1.41
C ASP A 206 -34.07 23.26 1.61
N ARG A 207 -33.78 22.45 0.57
CA ARG A 207 -33.76 20.97 0.74
C ARG A 207 -32.56 20.19 0.20
N LEU A 208 -31.52 20.82 -0.33
CA LEU A 208 -30.31 20.11 -0.79
C LEU A 208 -29.11 20.21 0.17
N ARG A 209 -29.33 20.54 1.45
CA ARG A 209 -28.26 20.64 2.46
C ARG A 209 -27.88 19.31 3.13
N THR A 210 -28.44 18.18 2.70
CA THR A 210 -28.14 16.86 3.31
C THR A 210 -28.13 15.74 2.27
N ALA A 211 -27.10 15.72 1.41
CA ALA A 211 -26.56 14.52 0.78
C ALA A 211 -25.39 14.88 -0.16
N ALA A 212 -24.18 15.05 0.40
CA ALA A 212 -22.89 14.78 -0.24
C ALA A 212 -21.77 15.29 0.68
N ASP A 213 -20.93 14.36 1.16
CA ASP A 213 -19.67 14.69 1.81
C ASP A 213 -18.70 15.35 0.81
N GLY A 214 -18.17 16.52 1.19
CA GLY A 214 -17.14 17.27 0.47
C GLY A 214 -17.22 18.78 0.79
N PRO A 215 -16.09 19.47 1.07
CA PRO A 215 -16.12 20.87 1.52
C PRO A 215 -16.56 21.80 0.37
N ALA A 216 -17.59 22.60 0.62
CA ALA A 216 -18.08 23.59 -0.33
C ALA A 216 -17.08 24.76 -0.49
N PRO A 217 -16.72 25.18 -1.72
CA PRO A 217 -16.06 26.46 -1.91
C PRO A 217 -17.07 27.59 -1.66
N ALA A 218 -16.62 28.61 -0.94
CA ALA A 218 -17.40 29.79 -0.62
C ALA A 218 -17.69 30.62 -1.89
N GLY A 219 -18.97 30.73 -2.25
CA GLY A 219 -19.46 31.62 -3.29
C GLY A 219 -20.98 31.63 -3.28
N ALA A 220 -21.58 32.71 -2.76
CA ALA A 220 -23.02 32.91 -2.77
C ALA A 220 -23.52 32.94 -4.23
N MET A 221 -24.43 32.04 -4.58
CA MET A 221 -25.10 32.00 -5.88
C MET A 221 -25.91 33.28 -6.09
N ALA A 222 -25.52 34.08 -7.10
CA ALA A 222 -26.31 35.21 -7.55
C ALA A 222 -27.56 34.73 -8.32
N ASP A 223 -28.71 35.32 -8.01
CA ASP A 223 -29.94 35.16 -8.78
C ASP A 223 -29.67 35.51 -10.26
N GLY A 224 -29.84 34.54 -11.17
CA GLY A 224 -29.80 34.77 -12.63
C GLY A 224 -28.83 33.92 -13.46
N VAL A 225 -28.00 33.07 -12.86
CA VAL A 225 -26.99 32.28 -13.61
C VAL A 225 -27.57 30.99 -14.21
N VAL A 226 -27.23 30.70 -15.46
CA VAL A 226 -27.59 29.44 -16.16
C VAL A 226 -26.88 28.25 -15.54
N THR A 227 -27.59 27.12 -15.41
CA THR A 227 -26.96 25.88 -14.97
C THR A 227 -26.39 25.12 -16.17
N VAL A 228 -25.06 25.05 -16.24
CA VAL A 228 -24.34 24.25 -17.25
C VAL A 228 -23.73 23.03 -16.58
N LEU A 229 -23.98 21.84 -17.11
CA LEU A 229 -23.38 20.58 -16.67
C LEU A 229 -22.53 20.00 -17.79
N ALA A 230 -21.22 19.92 -17.57
CA ALA A 230 -20.28 19.34 -18.52
C ALA A 230 -19.99 17.88 -18.17
N VAL A 231 -20.45 16.95 -19.00
CA VAL A 231 -20.23 15.51 -18.88
C VAL A 231 -18.99 15.13 -19.71
N ASP A 232 -17.90 14.81 -19.02
CA ASP A 232 -16.62 14.46 -19.64
C ASP A 232 -16.20 13.01 -19.33
N GLY A 233 -15.20 12.49 -20.05
CA GLY A 233 -14.70 11.12 -19.92
C GLY A 233 -14.19 10.52 -21.23
N MET A 234 -13.57 9.34 -21.15
CA MET A 234 -12.95 8.66 -22.29
C MET A 234 -13.95 8.27 -23.40
N ALA A 235 -13.44 7.95 -24.60
CA ALA A 235 -14.27 7.44 -25.69
C ALA A 235 -14.94 6.11 -25.30
N GLY A 236 -16.20 5.91 -25.72
CA GLY A 236 -16.95 4.68 -25.40
C GLY A 236 -17.49 4.57 -23.98
N ILE A 237 -17.27 5.57 -23.11
CA ILE A 237 -17.71 5.56 -21.70
C ILE A 237 -19.22 5.80 -21.49
N GLY A 238 -19.93 6.23 -22.54
CA GLY A 238 -21.40 6.41 -22.53
C GLY A 238 -21.90 7.84 -22.26
N LYS A 239 -21.09 8.89 -22.48
CA LYS A 239 -21.47 10.31 -22.25
C LYS A 239 -22.76 10.71 -22.98
N THR A 240 -22.79 10.57 -24.31
CA THR A 240 -23.96 10.88 -25.15
C THR A 240 -25.18 10.09 -24.72
N THR A 241 -25.00 8.79 -24.42
CA THR A 241 -26.08 7.92 -23.94
C THR A 241 -26.66 8.41 -22.62
N LEU A 242 -25.82 8.80 -21.66
CA LEU A 242 -26.28 9.35 -20.37
C LEU A 242 -27.03 10.67 -20.55
N ALA A 243 -26.49 11.59 -21.36
CA ALA A 243 -27.10 12.90 -21.59
C ALA A 243 -28.47 12.76 -22.28
N VAL A 244 -28.57 11.95 -23.35
CA VAL A 244 -29.82 11.69 -24.06
C VAL A 244 -30.84 11.00 -23.14
N GLN A 245 -30.43 9.98 -22.36
CA GLN A 245 -31.33 9.31 -21.43
C GLN A 245 -31.87 10.28 -20.36
N ALA A 246 -31.01 11.14 -19.83
CA ALA A 246 -31.41 12.13 -18.84
C ALA A 246 -32.35 13.18 -19.45
N ALA A 247 -32.10 13.58 -20.69
CA ALA A 247 -32.95 14.51 -21.41
C ALA A 247 -34.36 13.97 -21.64
N HIS A 248 -34.49 12.71 -22.05
CA HIS A 248 -35.81 12.06 -22.15
C HIS A 248 -36.56 12.03 -20.82
N GLN A 249 -35.86 11.80 -19.72
CA GLN A 249 -36.49 11.72 -18.40
C GLN A 249 -36.85 13.10 -17.80
N LEU A 250 -36.18 14.16 -18.25
CA LEU A 250 -36.42 15.56 -17.85
C LEU A 250 -37.34 16.31 -18.82
N ALA A 251 -37.68 15.75 -19.98
CA ALA A 251 -38.36 16.50 -21.05
C ALA A 251 -39.71 17.11 -20.61
N ASP A 252 -40.41 16.48 -19.68
CA ASP A 252 -41.68 16.98 -19.15
C ASP A 252 -41.50 18.06 -18.07
N ASP A 253 -40.31 18.14 -17.45
CA ASP A 253 -39.96 19.19 -16.49
C ASP A 253 -39.63 20.52 -17.22
N PHE A 254 -39.31 20.49 -18.52
CA PHE A 254 -38.97 21.64 -19.36
C PHE A 254 -40.01 21.84 -20.50
N PRO A 255 -41.18 22.47 -20.20
CA PRO A 255 -42.31 22.53 -21.12
C PRO A 255 -42.07 23.44 -22.34
N ASP A 256 -41.11 24.38 -22.25
CA ASP A 256 -40.87 25.38 -23.29
C ASP A 256 -39.93 24.88 -24.39
N GLY A 257 -39.26 23.73 -24.20
CA GLY A 257 -38.52 23.05 -25.27
C GLY A 257 -37.40 22.12 -24.79
N CYS A 258 -37.03 21.18 -25.66
CA CYS A 258 -35.87 20.30 -25.54
C CYS A 258 -35.09 20.31 -26.85
N LEU A 259 -33.94 20.98 -26.85
CA LEU A 259 -33.06 21.13 -28.01
C LEU A 259 -31.88 20.16 -27.92
N PHE A 260 -31.53 19.53 -29.04
CA PHE A 260 -30.33 18.71 -29.17
C PHE A 260 -29.52 19.19 -30.36
N LEU A 261 -28.20 19.31 -30.17
CA LEU A 261 -27.25 19.63 -31.23
C LEU A 261 -25.95 18.85 -31.04
N ASP A 262 -25.54 18.12 -32.09
CA ASP A 262 -24.20 17.55 -32.18
C ASP A 262 -23.24 18.61 -32.74
N LEU A 263 -22.21 18.94 -31.95
CA LEU A 263 -21.22 19.97 -32.28
C LEU A 263 -20.05 19.44 -33.12
N HIS A 264 -20.03 18.14 -33.43
CA HIS A 264 -19.03 17.48 -34.25
C HIS A 264 -17.57 17.68 -33.80
N GLY A 265 -17.34 18.02 -32.53
CA GLY A 265 -16.01 18.32 -31.98
C GLY A 265 -15.04 17.15 -32.01
N SER A 266 -15.56 15.91 -32.08
CA SER A 266 -14.78 14.69 -32.28
C SER A 266 -15.52 13.71 -33.19
N THR A 267 -16.07 14.18 -34.32
CA THR A 267 -16.69 13.32 -35.34
C THR A 267 -15.68 13.04 -36.46
N PRO A 268 -15.41 11.76 -36.80
CA PRO A 268 -14.48 11.44 -37.90
C PRO A 268 -14.89 12.14 -39.19
N THR A 269 -13.93 12.72 -39.92
CA THR A 269 -14.11 13.28 -41.27
C THR A 269 -15.06 14.49 -41.39
N VAL A 270 -15.59 15.00 -40.27
CA VAL A 270 -16.49 16.15 -40.24
C VAL A 270 -15.79 17.29 -39.48
N THR A 271 -15.78 18.49 -40.06
CA THR A 271 -15.23 19.67 -39.37
C THR A 271 -16.12 20.04 -38.17
N PRO A 272 -15.54 20.37 -37.00
CA PRO A 272 -16.30 20.86 -35.86
C PRO A 272 -17.24 22.00 -36.25
N MET A 273 -18.45 21.97 -35.70
CA MET A 273 -19.47 22.95 -36.05
C MET A 273 -19.07 24.35 -35.59
N ASP A 274 -19.03 25.30 -36.52
CA ASP A 274 -18.79 26.70 -36.21
C ASP A 274 -19.90 27.27 -35.29
N PRO A 275 -19.57 28.05 -34.24
CA PRO A 275 -20.57 28.59 -33.32
C PRO A 275 -21.67 29.42 -34.01
N ALA A 276 -21.39 30.12 -35.11
CA ALA A 276 -22.42 30.88 -35.83
C ALA A 276 -23.40 29.97 -36.56
N ALA A 277 -22.92 28.83 -37.08
CA ALA A 277 -23.75 27.78 -37.68
C ALA A 277 -24.58 27.04 -36.61
N ALA A 278 -23.99 26.74 -35.46
CA ALA A 278 -24.69 26.14 -34.31
C ALA A 278 -25.83 27.05 -33.80
N LEU A 279 -25.57 28.36 -33.64
CA LEU A 279 -26.60 29.33 -33.26
C LEU A 279 -27.73 29.42 -34.29
N GLU A 280 -27.39 29.39 -35.58
CA GLU A 280 -28.39 29.36 -36.63
C GLU A 280 -29.28 28.12 -36.55
N HIS A 281 -28.70 26.94 -36.29
CA HIS A 281 -29.47 25.71 -36.12
C HIS A 281 -30.43 25.80 -34.92
N LEU A 282 -29.94 26.24 -33.76
CA LEU A 282 -30.74 26.40 -32.54
C LEU A 282 -31.84 27.45 -32.72
N LEU A 283 -31.56 28.58 -33.38
CA LEU A 283 -32.55 29.62 -33.66
C LEU A 283 -33.65 29.13 -34.60
N ARG A 284 -33.31 28.33 -35.62
CA ARG A 284 -34.29 27.69 -36.50
C ARG A 284 -35.17 26.70 -35.76
N GLN A 285 -34.62 25.88 -34.86
CA GLN A 285 -35.40 24.99 -33.97
C GLN A 285 -36.36 25.77 -33.07
N LEU A 286 -35.96 26.97 -32.62
CA LEU A 286 -36.81 27.91 -31.87
C LEU A 286 -37.81 28.70 -32.76
N GLY A 287 -37.95 28.32 -34.04
CA GLY A 287 -38.92 28.89 -34.97
C GLY A 287 -38.54 30.27 -35.54
N VAL A 288 -37.27 30.64 -35.52
CA VAL A 288 -36.79 31.86 -36.21
C VAL A 288 -36.61 31.56 -37.70
N PRO A 289 -37.34 32.23 -38.61
CA PRO A 289 -37.18 32.02 -40.04
C PRO A 289 -35.82 32.54 -40.52
N GLY A 290 -35.26 31.89 -41.56
CA GLY A 290 -33.86 32.08 -41.96
C GLY A 290 -33.52 33.49 -42.47
N ASP A 291 -34.51 34.21 -43.00
CA ASP A 291 -34.41 35.61 -43.44
C ASP A 291 -34.35 36.60 -42.27
N ALA A 292 -34.79 36.22 -41.08
CA ALA A 292 -34.73 37.02 -39.86
C ALA A 292 -33.42 36.82 -39.06
N LEU A 293 -32.49 36.00 -39.54
CA LEU A 293 -31.23 35.71 -38.84
C LEU A 293 -30.20 36.83 -39.06
N PRO A 294 -29.66 37.44 -37.98
CA PRO A 294 -28.60 38.44 -38.11
C PRO A 294 -27.34 37.87 -38.77
N PRO A 295 -26.54 38.70 -39.47
CA PRO A 295 -25.34 38.24 -40.18
C PRO A 295 -24.16 37.93 -39.24
N SER A 296 -24.09 38.51 -38.05
CA SER A 296 -22.98 38.30 -37.12
C SER A 296 -23.30 37.26 -36.04
N GLN A 297 -22.29 36.47 -35.65
CA GLN A 297 -22.40 35.49 -34.56
C GLN A 297 -22.87 36.14 -33.25
N GLN A 298 -22.34 37.31 -32.91
CA GLN A 298 -22.69 38.01 -31.68
C GLN A 298 -24.16 38.45 -31.65
N ALA A 299 -24.69 38.91 -32.78
CA ALA A 299 -26.10 39.27 -32.90
C ALA A 299 -27.01 38.03 -32.87
N ARG A 300 -26.60 36.91 -33.49
CA ARG A 300 -27.30 35.62 -33.36
C ARG A 300 -27.33 35.14 -31.91
N ALA A 301 -26.21 35.24 -31.18
CA ALA A 301 -26.14 34.86 -29.78
C ALA A 301 -27.04 35.75 -28.89
N ALA A 302 -27.12 37.06 -29.18
CA ALA A 302 -28.02 37.97 -28.49
C ALA A 302 -29.50 37.61 -28.74
N LEU A 303 -29.88 37.35 -30.00
CA LEU A 303 -31.23 36.92 -30.36
C LEU A 303 -31.58 35.57 -29.71
N TYR A 304 -30.63 34.64 -29.67
CA TYR A 304 -30.81 33.34 -29.03
C TYR A 304 -31.07 33.48 -27.53
N ARG A 305 -30.30 34.32 -26.83
CA ARG A 305 -30.52 34.61 -25.41
C ARG A 305 -31.86 35.30 -25.15
N ASP A 306 -32.27 36.22 -26.03
CA ASP A 306 -33.57 36.90 -25.95
C ASP A 306 -34.74 35.91 -26.11
N ARG A 307 -34.66 34.99 -27.07
CA ARG A 307 -35.68 33.94 -27.27
C ARG A 307 -35.80 32.96 -26.11
N LEU A 308 -34.69 32.68 -25.43
CA LEU A 308 -34.69 31.80 -24.26
C LEU A 308 -35.00 32.53 -22.94
N ALA A 309 -35.05 33.86 -22.94
CA ALA A 309 -35.32 34.64 -21.75
C ALA A 309 -36.70 34.31 -21.16
N GLY A 310 -36.73 33.90 -19.89
CA GLY A 310 -37.96 33.54 -19.19
C GLY A 310 -38.54 32.17 -19.55
N THR A 311 -37.88 31.40 -20.43
CA THR A 311 -38.28 30.03 -20.78
C THR A 311 -37.64 28.99 -19.85
N ALA A 312 -38.29 27.84 -19.71
CA ALA A 312 -37.74 26.62 -19.12
C ALA A 312 -37.41 25.63 -20.24
N THR A 313 -36.20 25.75 -20.79
CA THR A 313 -35.72 24.96 -21.93
C THR A 313 -34.53 24.09 -21.54
N LEU A 314 -34.55 22.81 -21.94
CA LEU A 314 -33.41 21.90 -21.84
C LEU A 314 -32.60 21.91 -23.14
N ILE A 315 -31.29 22.08 -23.05
CA ILE A 315 -30.39 22.11 -24.20
C ILE A 315 -29.32 21.04 -24.02
N VAL A 316 -29.17 20.15 -25.00
CA VAL A 316 -28.12 19.13 -25.04
C VAL A 316 -27.16 19.46 -26.17
N LEU A 317 -25.93 19.81 -25.81
CA LEU A 317 -24.81 20.05 -26.72
C LEU A 317 -23.89 18.83 -26.69
N ASP A 318 -24.07 17.92 -27.65
CA ASP A 318 -23.30 16.68 -27.72
C ASP A 318 -21.97 16.91 -28.45
N ASN A 319 -20.93 16.20 -28.03
CA ASN A 319 -19.64 16.13 -28.71
C ASN A 319 -18.95 17.50 -28.89
N ALA A 320 -18.94 18.32 -27.84
CA ALA A 320 -18.24 19.61 -27.83
C ALA A 320 -16.72 19.43 -27.91
N GLY A 321 -16.07 20.15 -28.82
CA GLY A 321 -14.61 20.12 -29.02
C GLY A 321 -13.83 21.10 -28.13
N SER A 322 -14.43 22.24 -27.76
CA SER A 322 -13.79 23.27 -26.93
C SER A 322 -14.79 24.11 -26.15
N ALA A 323 -14.33 24.83 -25.14
CA ALA A 323 -15.15 25.79 -24.40
C ALA A 323 -15.57 26.99 -25.27
N GLU A 324 -14.73 27.38 -26.24
CA GLU A 324 -15.03 28.44 -27.21
C GLU A 324 -16.21 28.08 -28.12
N GLN A 325 -16.36 26.79 -28.44
CA GLN A 325 -17.50 26.31 -29.22
C GLN A 325 -18.82 26.42 -28.45
N VAL A 326 -18.77 26.21 -27.13
CA VAL A 326 -19.95 26.14 -26.25
C VAL A 326 -20.37 27.50 -25.73
N ARG A 327 -19.42 28.37 -25.36
CA ARG A 327 -19.68 29.65 -24.68
C ARG A 327 -20.70 30.55 -25.41
N PRO A 328 -20.68 30.70 -26.75
CA PRO A 328 -21.68 31.48 -27.47
C PRO A 328 -23.09 30.90 -27.44
N LEU A 329 -23.22 29.60 -27.17
CA LEU A 329 -24.47 28.82 -27.16
C LEU A 329 -25.13 28.78 -25.78
N LEU A 330 -24.53 29.42 -24.78
CA LEU A 330 -25.09 29.47 -23.44
C LEU A 330 -26.22 30.51 -23.35
N PRO A 331 -27.39 30.14 -22.81
CA PRO A 331 -28.45 31.10 -22.53
C PRO A 331 -28.04 32.07 -21.41
N ALA A 332 -28.88 33.06 -21.14
CA ALA A 332 -28.76 33.92 -19.94
C ALA A 332 -29.91 33.70 -18.94
N ALA A 333 -30.74 32.67 -19.14
CA ALA A 333 -31.97 32.43 -18.38
C ALA A 333 -31.78 31.37 -17.29
N SER A 334 -32.12 31.70 -16.04
CA SER A 334 -31.92 30.84 -14.86
C SER A 334 -32.74 29.55 -14.83
N ARG A 335 -33.77 29.42 -15.68
CA ARG A 335 -34.60 28.20 -15.81
C ARG A 335 -34.19 27.30 -16.98
N CYS A 336 -33.12 27.63 -17.69
CA CYS A 336 -32.55 26.76 -18.71
C CYS A 336 -31.47 25.84 -18.11
N LEU A 337 -31.47 24.58 -18.53
CA LEU A 337 -30.41 23.61 -18.24
C LEU A 337 -29.64 23.30 -19.51
N VAL A 338 -28.32 23.43 -19.48
CA VAL A 338 -27.44 23.02 -20.58
C VAL A 338 -26.65 21.79 -20.17
N LEU A 339 -26.84 20.67 -20.89
CA LEU A 339 -26.03 19.46 -20.78
C LEU A 339 -25.03 19.45 -21.92
N VAL A 340 -23.74 19.48 -21.60
CA VAL A 340 -22.66 19.43 -22.59
C VAL A 340 -21.97 18.09 -22.46
N THR A 341 -21.76 17.35 -23.56
CA THR A 341 -20.87 16.18 -23.53
C THR A 341 -19.57 16.52 -24.25
N SER A 342 -18.43 16.10 -23.69
CA SER A 342 -17.13 16.30 -24.33
C SER A 342 -16.18 15.16 -24.04
N ARG A 343 -15.22 14.92 -24.94
CA ARG A 343 -14.08 14.02 -24.70
C ARG A 343 -12.89 14.75 -24.06
N ARG A 344 -13.01 16.05 -23.82
CA ARG A 344 -11.99 16.88 -23.18
C ARG A 344 -12.56 17.52 -21.93
N ARG A 345 -11.68 17.85 -20.99
CA ARG A 345 -12.03 18.71 -19.85
C ARG A 345 -12.23 20.14 -20.34
N LEU A 346 -13.45 20.66 -20.23
CA LEU A 346 -13.79 22.04 -20.61
C LEU A 346 -13.45 23.03 -19.48
N ALA A 347 -12.19 23.04 -19.02
CA ALA A 347 -11.76 23.83 -17.86
C ALA A 347 -11.97 25.34 -18.02
N ALA A 348 -11.90 25.86 -19.24
CA ALA A 348 -12.14 27.28 -19.56
C ALA A 348 -13.64 27.67 -19.58
N LEU A 349 -14.54 26.77 -19.18
CA LEU A 349 -15.98 27.04 -19.05
C LEU A 349 -16.31 27.21 -17.55
N ASP A 350 -15.96 28.38 -16.99
CA ASP A 350 -16.02 28.66 -15.54
C ASP A 350 -17.41 28.41 -14.91
N GLU A 351 -18.47 28.54 -15.71
CA GLU A 351 -19.87 28.38 -15.30
C GLU A 351 -20.33 26.92 -15.27
N ALA A 352 -19.55 25.99 -15.82
CA ALA A 352 -19.93 24.59 -15.96
C ALA A 352 -19.55 23.76 -14.73
N ARG A 353 -20.52 22.98 -14.26
CA ARG A 353 -20.30 21.94 -13.24
C ARG A 353 -19.81 20.66 -13.92
N PRO A 354 -18.57 20.20 -13.66
CA PRO A 354 -18.06 18.99 -14.29
C PRO A 354 -18.70 17.74 -13.66
N LEU A 355 -19.10 16.80 -14.51
CA LEU A 355 -19.53 15.46 -14.17
C LEU A 355 -18.66 14.47 -14.95
N ARG A 356 -17.59 14.00 -14.31
CA ARG A 356 -16.67 13.03 -14.91
C ARG A 356 -17.28 11.64 -14.87
N LEU A 357 -17.25 10.93 -16.00
CA LEU A 357 -17.64 9.53 -16.09
C LEU A 357 -16.40 8.63 -16.04
N ASP A 358 -16.33 7.79 -15.01
CA ASP A 358 -15.35 6.70 -14.90
C ASP A 358 -15.91 5.40 -15.51
N VAL A 359 -15.19 4.27 -15.52
CA VAL A 359 -15.72 2.96 -15.97
C VAL A 359 -16.86 2.46 -15.09
N LEU A 360 -17.62 1.48 -15.57
CA LEU A 360 -18.72 0.92 -14.77
C LEU A 360 -18.18 0.15 -13.55
N PRO A 361 -18.82 0.26 -12.37
CA PRO A 361 -18.60 -0.68 -11.28
C PRO A 361 -18.82 -2.12 -11.76
N ARG A 362 -18.12 -3.10 -11.17
CA ARG A 362 -18.15 -4.49 -11.64
C ARG A 362 -19.56 -5.08 -11.69
N SER A 363 -20.39 -4.79 -10.68
CA SER A 363 -21.80 -5.20 -10.63
C SER A 363 -22.64 -4.64 -11.79
N ASP A 364 -22.36 -3.39 -12.14
CA ASP A 364 -23.10 -2.63 -13.14
C ASP A 364 -22.68 -3.02 -14.55
N ALA A 365 -21.39 -3.31 -14.74
CA ALA A 365 -20.85 -3.92 -15.94
C ALA A 365 -21.47 -5.30 -16.20
N LEU A 366 -21.58 -6.15 -15.16
CA LEU A 366 -22.24 -7.45 -15.25
C LEU A 366 -23.71 -7.32 -15.61
N ALA A 367 -24.43 -6.39 -14.97
CA ALA A 367 -25.83 -6.13 -15.28
C ALA A 367 -26.03 -5.68 -16.73
N MET A 368 -25.16 -4.80 -17.25
CA MET A 368 -25.19 -4.37 -18.66
C MET A 368 -24.90 -5.53 -19.61
N PHE A 369 -23.83 -6.29 -19.34
CA PHE A 369 -23.45 -7.43 -20.16
C PHE A 369 -24.59 -8.46 -20.23
N ALA A 370 -25.16 -8.82 -19.09
CA ALA A 370 -26.29 -9.76 -19.01
C ALA A 370 -27.56 -9.22 -19.69
N ALA A 371 -27.85 -7.93 -19.59
CA ALA A 371 -29.00 -7.31 -20.26
C ALA A 371 -28.90 -7.39 -21.79
N VAL A 372 -27.67 -7.32 -22.33
CA VAL A 372 -27.44 -7.39 -23.78
C VAL A 372 -27.28 -8.84 -24.27
N ALA A 373 -26.56 -9.69 -23.54
CA ALA A 373 -26.26 -11.08 -23.92
C ALA A 373 -27.42 -12.05 -23.66
N GLY A 374 -28.29 -11.74 -22.70
CA GLY A 374 -29.36 -12.61 -22.20
C GLY A 374 -29.10 -13.07 -20.77
N LYS A 375 -29.96 -12.66 -19.83
CA LYS A 375 -29.76 -12.86 -18.38
C LYS A 375 -29.67 -14.35 -18.02
N ASP A 376 -30.56 -15.17 -18.56
CA ASP A 376 -30.64 -16.59 -18.22
C ASP A 376 -29.36 -17.34 -18.63
N ARG A 377 -28.84 -17.03 -19.83
CA ARG A 377 -27.60 -17.63 -20.36
C ARG A 377 -26.38 -17.33 -19.48
N VAL A 378 -26.19 -16.06 -19.11
CA VAL A 378 -25.06 -15.64 -18.26
C VAL A 378 -25.16 -16.31 -16.88
N THR A 379 -26.36 -16.41 -16.30
CA THR A 379 -26.52 -17.03 -14.97
C THR A 379 -26.35 -18.55 -14.94
N VAL A 380 -26.66 -19.24 -16.03
CA VAL A 380 -26.56 -20.71 -16.13
C VAL A 380 -25.11 -21.12 -16.36
N GLU A 381 -24.41 -20.50 -17.31
CA GLU A 381 -23.02 -20.83 -17.64
C GLU A 381 -22.05 -20.47 -16.50
N ASP A 382 -22.25 -19.34 -15.82
CA ASP A 382 -21.37 -18.89 -14.72
C ASP A 382 -21.50 -19.77 -13.46
N ARG A 383 -22.65 -20.43 -13.25
CA ARG A 383 -22.84 -21.43 -12.19
C ARG A 383 -22.26 -22.79 -12.56
N ALA A 384 -22.50 -23.27 -13.78
CA ALA A 384 -22.01 -24.57 -14.23
C ALA A 384 -20.47 -24.68 -14.16
N LEU A 385 -19.76 -23.59 -14.49
CA LEU A 385 -18.28 -23.56 -14.48
C LEU A 385 -17.67 -23.27 -13.10
N GLY A 386 -18.44 -22.77 -12.14
CA GLY A 386 -18.01 -22.55 -10.75
C GLY A 386 -17.97 -23.83 -9.92
N GLU A 387 -18.81 -24.81 -10.25
CA GLU A 387 -18.86 -26.11 -9.57
C GLU A 387 -17.69 -27.02 -9.98
N ASP A 388 -17.27 -27.00 -11.25
CA ASP A 388 -16.17 -27.84 -11.78
C ASP A 388 -14.77 -27.42 -11.27
N ARG A 389 -14.54 -26.12 -10.99
CA ARG A 389 -13.25 -25.63 -10.48
C ARG A 389 -13.04 -25.83 -8.98
N SER A 390 -14.07 -26.28 -8.26
CA SER A 390 -13.98 -26.59 -6.83
C SER A 390 -13.34 -27.97 -6.53
N GLY A 391 -13.03 -28.75 -7.57
CA GLY A 391 -12.56 -30.14 -7.47
C GLY A 391 -11.06 -30.41 -7.66
N SER A 392 -10.21 -29.44 -8.02
CA SER A 392 -8.77 -29.68 -8.21
C SER A 392 -7.91 -28.68 -7.44
N GLY A 393 -7.15 -29.17 -6.46
CA GLY A 393 -6.36 -28.36 -5.55
C GLY A 393 -5.13 -27.71 -6.18
N SER A 394 -5.01 -26.39 -5.98
CA SER A 394 -3.76 -25.70 -5.69
C SER A 394 -4.10 -24.36 -5.04
N GLY A 395 -3.81 -24.23 -3.74
CA GLY A 395 -4.09 -23.02 -2.98
C GLY A 395 -3.17 -21.87 -3.38
N ALA A 396 -3.78 -20.76 -3.81
CA ALA A 396 -3.16 -19.44 -3.83
C ALA A 396 -4.13 -18.44 -3.18
N GLY A 397 -3.74 -17.96 -1.99
CA GLY A 397 -4.09 -16.65 -1.43
C GLY A 397 -5.55 -16.29 -1.24
N ALA A 398 -6.10 -16.60 -0.06
CA ALA A 398 -7.33 -15.98 0.43
C ALA A 398 -7.13 -14.49 0.72
N GLY A 399 -7.96 -13.65 0.11
CA GLY A 399 -8.06 -12.21 0.40
C GLY A 399 -9.21 -11.53 -0.37
N GLY A 400 -10.44 -11.61 0.15
CA GLY A 400 -11.50 -10.61 -0.09
C GLY A 400 -12.54 -10.86 -1.20
N GLY A 401 -13.63 -11.55 -0.86
CA GLY A 401 -15.02 -11.26 -1.26
C GLY A 401 -15.44 -11.05 -2.73
N GLY A 402 -16.08 -12.07 -3.32
CA GLY A 402 -17.24 -11.92 -4.20
C GLY A 402 -17.02 -11.93 -5.73
N GLY A 403 -17.47 -13.01 -6.40
CA GLY A 403 -17.89 -12.98 -7.81
C GLY A 403 -16.86 -13.33 -8.90
N GLY A 404 -15.94 -14.28 -8.65
CA GLY A 404 -14.95 -14.72 -9.64
C GLY A 404 -15.45 -15.81 -10.61
N GLY A 405 -16.54 -15.56 -11.33
CA GLY A 405 -17.00 -16.41 -12.43
C GLY A 405 -16.38 -16.02 -13.79
N VAL A 406 -16.54 -16.84 -14.82
CA VAL A 406 -16.01 -16.57 -16.19
C VAL A 406 -16.61 -15.29 -16.78
N ALA A 407 -17.87 -14.96 -16.44
CA ALA A 407 -18.47 -13.68 -16.80
C ALA A 407 -17.67 -12.48 -16.23
N GLY A 408 -17.13 -12.65 -15.02
CA GLY A 408 -16.26 -11.67 -14.37
C GLY A 408 -14.97 -11.42 -15.16
N GLN A 409 -14.36 -12.47 -15.72
CA GLN A 409 -13.16 -12.37 -16.54
C GLN A 409 -13.42 -11.61 -17.85
N VAL A 410 -14.51 -11.93 -18.56
CA VAL A 410 -14.91 -11.21 -19.79
C VAL A 410 -15.11 -9.72 -19.52
N ILE A 411 -15.74 -9.37 -18.39
CA ILE A 411 -15.97 -7.97 -17.97
C ILE A 411 -14.65 -7.24 -17.73
N ASP A 412 -13.70 -7.90 -17.07
CA ASP A 412 -12.38 -7.34 -16.77
C ASP A 412 -11.55 -7.17 -18.06
N LEU A 413 -11.60 -8.14 -18.99
CA LEU A 413 -11.00 -8.02 -20.33
C LEU A 413 -11.61 -6.87 -21.15
N CYS A 414 -12.91 -6.61 -21.00
CA CYS A 414 -13.56 -5.45 -21.62
C CYS A 414 -13.21 -4.11 -20.93
N GLY A 415 -12.34 -4.09 -19.92
CA GLY A 415 -11.98 -2.92 -19.14
C GLY A 415 -13.17 -2.25 -18.44
N ARG A 416 -14.31 -2.96 -18.29
CA ARG A 416 -15.58 -2.41 -17.81
C ARG A 416 -16.08 -1.17 -18.61
N LEU A 417 -15.65 -1.05 -19.86
CA LEU A 417 -16.05 0.02 -20.76
C LEU A 417 -17.41 -0.31 -21.40
N PRO A 418 -18.46 0.54 -21.28
CA PRO A 418 -19.78 0.25 -21.82
C PRO A 418 -19.81 -0.12 -23.30
N LEU A 419 -19.00 0.54 -24.14
CA LEU A 419 -18.90 0.21 -25.55
C LEU A 419 -18.35 -1.20 -25.78
N ALA A 420 -17.25 -1.56 -25.12
CA ALA A 420 -16.63 -2.89 -25.23
C ALA A 420 -17.58 -3.99 -24.74
N LEU A 421 -18.21 -3.78 -23.58
CA LEU A 421 -19.20 -4.72 -23.01
C LEU A 421 -20.36 -4.96 -23.96
N ARG A 422 -20.87 -3.91 -24.63
CA ARG A 422 -21.96 -4.04 -25.61
C ARG A 422 -21.55 -4.80 -26.86
N ILE A 423 -20.32 -4.64 -27.33
CA ILE A 423 -19.80 -5.37 -28.50
C ILE A 423 -19.64 -6.85 -28.15
N ALA A 424 -18.94 -7.15 -27.05
CA ALA A 424 -18.74 -8.51 -26.57
C ALA A 424 -20.07 -9.24 -26.30
N ALA A 425 -21.00 -8.59 -25.60
CA ALA A 425 -22.32 -9.16 -25.30
C ALA A 425 -23.17 -9.36 -26.57
N ALA A 426 -23.10 -8.45 -27.54
CA ALA A 426 -23.81 -8.61 -28.82
C ALA A 426 -23.25 -9.79 -29.63
N ARG A 427 -21.93 -9.97 -29.66
CA ARG A 427 -21.27 -11.12 -30.31
C ARG A 427 -21.70 -12.44 -29.66
N LEU A 428 -21.74 -12.50 -28.32
CA LEU A 428 -22.23 -13.68 -27.60
C LEU A 428 -23.70 -13.97 -27.92
N ARG A 429 -24.56 -12.94 -27.94
CA ARG A 429 -25.99 -13.09 -28.24
C ARG A 429 -26.23 -13.67 -29.64
N VAL A 430 -25.48 -13.22 -30.64
CA VAL A 430 -25.66 -13.63 -32.04
C VAL A 430 -25.07 -15.03 -32.32
N ARG A 431 -24.24 -15.57 -31.40
CA ARG A 431 -23.59 -16.89 -31.54
C ARG A 431 -24.03 -17.86 -30.43
N PRO A 432 -25.09 -18.66 -30.65
CA PRO A 432 -25.62 -19.57 -29.64
C PRO A 432 -24.65 -20.67 -29.21
N ALA A 433 -23.70 -21.06 -30.06
CA ALA A 433 -22.74 -22.13 -29.80
C ALA A 433 -21.53 -21.70 -28.94
N TRP A 434 -21.31 -20.40 -28.74
CA TRP A 434 -20.19 -19.90 -27.93
C TRP A 434 -20.52 -19.94 -26.45
N THR A 435 -19.56 -20.28 -25.61
CA THR A 435 -19.67 -20.12 -24.16
C THR A 435 -19.01 -18.82 -23.69
N LEU A 436 -19.23 -18.46 -22.43
CA LEU A 436 -18.47 -17.38 -21.78
C LEU A 436 -16.96 -17.65 -21.78
N ALA A 437 -16.54 -18.92 -21.69
CA ALA A 437 -15.13 -19.29 -21.73
C ALA A 437 -14.54 -19.07 -23.13
N ASP A 438 -15.25 -19.48 -24.18
CA ASP A 438 -14.81 -19.25 -25.56
C ASP A 438 -14.67 -17.75 -25.85
N LEU A 439 -15.56 -16.92 -25.31
CA LEU A 439 -15.46 -15.47 -25.45
C LEU A 439 -14.28 -14.89 -24.66
N ALA A 440 -14.01 -15.39 -23.45
CA ALA A 440 -12.87 -14.96 -22.66
C ALA A 440 -11.54 -15.32 -23.35
N ASP A 441 -11.45 -16.54 -23.90
CA ASP A 441 -10.28 -17.02 -24.63
C ASP A 441 -10.11 -16.29 -25.97
N LEU A 442 -11.20 -15.87 -26.63
CA LEU A 442 -11.12 -15.07 -27.85
C LEU A 442 -10.64 -13.64 -27.55
N LEU A 443 -11.11 -13.05 -26.45
CA LEU A 443 -10.72 -11.69 -26.06
C LEU A 443 -9.27 -11.63 -25.55
N ALA A 444 -8.74 -12.73 -25.02
CA ALA A 444 -7.35 -12.87 -24.61
C ALA A 444 -6.48 -13.38 -25.79
N ASP A 445 -5.41 -12.68 -26.13
CA ASP A 445 -4.46 -13.12 -27.14
C ASP A 445 -3.52 -14.24 -26.60
N GLN A 446 -2.61 -14.73 -27.45
CA GLN A 446 -1.63 -15.79 -27.10
C GLN A 446 -0.71 -15.45 -25.92
N HIS A 447 -0.66 -14.17 -25.50
CA HIS A 447 0.10 -13.67 -24.35
C HIS A 447 -0.81 -13.12 -23.24
N GLN A 448 -2.10 -13.46 -23.23
CA GLN A 448 -3.11 -12.99 -22.27
C GLN A 448 -3.38 -11.47 -22.30
N HIS A 449 -3.07 -10.78 -23.39
CA HIS A 449 -3.45 -9.38 -23.61
C HIS A 449 -4.80 -9.27 -24.31
N VAL A 450 -5.52 -8.16 -24.10
CA VAL A 450 -6.82 -7.95 -24.75
C VAL A 450 -6.63 -7.67 -26.24
N SER A 451 -7.32 -8.38 -27.12
CA SER A 451 -7.33 -8.09 -28.57
C SER A 451 -8.38 -7.03 -28.91
N LEU A 452 -7.96 -5.85 -29.40
CA LEU A 452 -8.89 -4.79 -29.81
C LEU A 452 -9.64 -5.15 -31.11
N ALA A 453 -9.06 -5.99 -31.96
CA ALA A 453 -9.71 -6.50 -33.16
C ALA A 453 -10.99 -7.30 -32.83
N GLU A 454 -11.01 -8.00 -31.70
CA GLU A 454 -12.18 -8.76 -31.25
C GLU A 454 -13.26 -7.88 -30.60
N LEU A 455 -12.96 -6.61 -30.34
CA LEU A 455 -13.89 -5.57 -29.89
C LEU A 455 -14.35 -4.68 -31.06
N ASP A 456 -14.59 -5.33 -32.20
CA ASP A 456 -15.18 -4.78 -33.40
C ASP A 456 -16.33 -5.70 -33.87
N ASP A 457 -17.53 -5.14 -34.08
CA ASP A 457 -18.67 -5.85 -34.68
C ASP A 457 -19.03 -5.37 -36.09
N GLY A 458 -18.14 -4.61 -36.74
CA GLY A 458 -18.31 -4.03 -38.07
C GLY A 458 -19.08 -2.71 -38.06
N GLU A 459 -19.99 -2.52 -37.10
CA GLU A 459 -20.75 -1.26 -36.92
C GLU A 459 -20.14 -0.40 -35.80
N ARG A 460 -19.57 -1.04 -34.77
CA ARG A 460 -18.96 -0.40 -33.60
C ARG A 460 -17.59 -0.99 -33.34
N SER A 461 -16.64 -0.11 -33.11
CA SER A 461 -15.24 -0.48 -32.86
C SER A 461 -14.66 0.37 -31.73
N VAL A 462 -14.07 -0.29 -30.73
CA VAL A 462 -13.38 0.39 -29.63
C VAL A 462 -12.13 1.11 -30.15
N ALA A 463 -11.36 0.45 -31.02
CA ALA A 463 -10.17 1.02 -31.64
C ALA A 463 -10.52 2.28 -32.46
N ALA A 464 -11.58 2.22 -33.28
CA ALA A 464 -12.03 3.39 -34.04
C ALA A 464 -12.46 4.55 -33.12
N ALA A 465 -13.09 4.26 -31.97
CA ALA A 465 -13.48 5.28 -31.01
C ALA A 465 -12.26 6.00 -30.40
N PHE A 466 -11.19 5.28 -30.06
CA PHE A 466 -9.92 5.86 -29.58
C PHE A 466 -9.13 6.57 -30.69
N ALA A 467 -9.15 6.05 -31.91
CA ALA A 467 -8.45 6.63 -33.06
C ALA A 467 -8.93 8.05 -33.42
N VAL A 468 -10.15 8.43 -33.04
CA VAL A 468 -10.59 9.83 -33.13
C VAL A 468 -9.82 10.70 -32.14
N SER A 469 -9.82 10.34 -30.86
CA SER A 469 -9.13 11.09 -29.81
C SER A 469 -7.63 11.19 -30.08
N TYR A 470 -7.03 10.15 -30.67
CA TYR A 470 -5.62 10.15 -31.09
C TYR A 470 -5.32 11.13 -32.23
N ARG A 471 -6.20 11.23 -33.24
CA ARG A 471 -6.00 12.15 -34.38
C ARG A 471 -6.07 13.63 -33.97
N ASP A 472 -6.84 13.93 -32.92
CA ASP A 472 -6.97 15.29 -32.39
C ASP A 472 -5.78 15.73 -31.51
N LEU A 473 -4.81 14.84 -31.29
CA LEU A 473 -3.57 15.13 -30.56
C LEU A 473 -2.52 15.77 -31.49
N THR A 474 -1.67 16.60 -30.89
CA THR A 474 -0.44 17.10 -31.53
C THR A 474 0.55 15.96 -31.81
N PRO A 475 1.50 16.12 -32.76
CA PRO A 475 2.50 15.09 -33.04
C PRO A 475 3.33 14.64 -31.82
N ASP A 476 3.57 15.55 -30.86
CA ASP A 476 4.34 15.26 -29.65
C ASP A 476 3.51 14.47 -28.62
N GLU A 477 2.24 14.83 -28.44
CA GLU A 477 1.28 14.06 -27.62
C GLU A 477 1.04 12.66 -28.19
N GLN A 478 0.93 12.52 -29.53
CA GLN A 478 0.82 11.22 -30.19
C GLN A 478 2.04 10.35 -29.93
N ARG A 479 3.24 10.92 -30.07
CA ARG A 479 4.51 10.21 -29.78
C ARG A 479 4.60 9.81 -28.31
N MET A 480 4.24 10.71 -27.39
CA MET A 480 4.17 10.42 -25.95
C MET A 480 3.23 9.26 -25.66
N LEU A 481 2.00 9.29 -26.19
CA LEU A 481 1.01 8.22 -26.00
C LEU A 481 1.55 6.85 -26.45
N ARG A 482 2.12 6.77 -27.66
CA ARG A 482 2.70 5.53 -28.20
C ARG A 482 3.85 5.01 -27.35
N ARG A 483 4.75 5.90 -26.92
CA ARG A 483 5.91 5.54 -26.08
C ARG A 483 5.49 5.06 -24.69
N LEU A 484 4.55 5.75 -24.05
CA LEU A 484 3.98 5.32 -22.78
C LEU A 484 3.25 3.97 -22.90
N GLY A 485 2.65 3.66 -24.04
CA GLY A 485 2.03 2.36 -24.31
C GLY A 485 3.00 1.16 -24.25
N LEU A 486 4.31 1.39 -24.32
CA LEU A 486 5.35 0.37 -24.17
C LEU A 486 5.72 0.10 -22.70
N HIS A 487 5.32 0.97 -21.76
CA HIS A 487 5.69 0.86 -20.36
C HIS A 487 5.15 -0.45 -19.73
N PRO A 488 5.99 -1.35 -19.18
CA PRO A 488 5.53 -2.63 -18.62
C PRO A 488 4.71 -2.48 -17.32
N GLY A 489 4.96 -1.42 -16.56
CA GLY A 489 4.28 -1.13 -15.28
C GLY A 489 2.86 -0.58 -15.43
N VAL A 490 2.12 -0.58 -14.31
CA VAL A 490 0.70 -0.17 -14.27
C VAL A 490 0.54 1.34 -14.12
N GLU A 491 1.42 1.96 -13.34
CA GLU A 491 1.52 3.41 -13.15
C GLU A 491 2.92 3.87 -13.51
N PHE A 492 3.07 5.15 -13.83
CA PHE A 492 4.37 5.79 -14.08
C PHE A 492 4.31 7.26 -13.66
N ASP A 493 5.47 7.84 -13.39
CA ASP A 493 5.64 9.28 -13.15
C ASP A 493 6.19 9.98 -14.41
N ALA A 494 6.34 11.31 -14.32
CA ALA A 494 6.93 12.10 -15.39
C ALA A 494 8.39 11.74 -15.68
N ALA A 495 9.15 11.17 -14.74
CA ALA A 495 10.55 10.79 -14.95
C ALA A 495 10.65 9.53 -15.82
N ALA A 496 9.83 8.52 -15.56
CA ALA A 496 9.68 7.35 -16.41
C ALA A 496 9.16 7.72 -17.81
N ALA A 497 8.20 8.64 -17.89
CA ALA A 497 7.71 9.18 -19.16
C ALA A 497 8.83 9.87 -19.97
N ALA A 498 9.62 10.73 -19.31
CA ALA A 498 10.75 11.42 -19.91
C ALA A 498 11.82 10.45 -20.44
N ALA A 499 12.14 9.41 -19.67
CA ALA A 499 13.10 8.37 -20.08
C ALA A 499 12.62 7.63 -21.35
N LEU A 500 11.32 7.31 -21.44
CA LEU A 500 10.73 6.65 -22.61
C LEU A 500 10.75 7.52 -23.87
N THR A 501 10.56 8.83 -23.74
CA THR A 501 10.49 9.74 -24.89
C THR A 501 11.82 10.40 -25.24
N GLY A 502 12.83 10.29 -24.37
CA GLY A 502 14.09 11.02 -24.49
C GLY A 502 13.99 12.51 -24.17
N GLU A 503 12.89 12.94 -23.54
CA GLU A 503 12.61 14.34 -23.20
C GLU A 503 13.16 14.71 -21.81
N LEU A 504 13.09 15.99 -21.45
CA LEU A 504 13.31 16.42 -20.07
C LEU A 504 12.05 16.19 -19.22
N PRO A 505 12.17 16.01 -17.88
CA PRO A 505 11.02 15.71 -17.01
C PRO A 505 9.89 16.74 -17.04
N VAL A 506 10.20 18.04 -17.13
CA VAL A 506 9.17 19.10 -17.13
C VAL A 506 8.33 19.10 -18.41
N PRO A 507 8.93 19.06 -19.62
CA PRO A 507 8.17 18.80 -20.85
C PRO A 507 7.34 17.51 -20.82
N ALA A 508 7.91 16.42 -20.31
CA ALA A 508 7.19 15.13 -20.22
C ALA A 508 5.97 15.21 -19.30
N ALA A 509 6.08 15.88 -18.15
CA ALA A 509 4.96 16.12 -17.23
C ALA A 509 3.83 16.90 -17.92
N ARG A 510 4.15 17.97 -18.67
CA ARG A 510 3.15 18.75 -19.43
C ARG A 510 2.43 17.91 -20.48
N LEU A 511 3.16 17.07 -21.21
CA LEU A 511 2.56 16.15 -22.18
C LEU A 511 1.64 15.12 -21.49
N CYS A 512 2.01 14.64 -20.30
CA CYS A 512 1.13 13.76 -19.51
C CYS A 512 -0.14 14.48 -19.02
N GLU A 513 -0.04 15.74 -18.58
CA GLU A 513 -1.18 16.59 -18.21
C GLU A 513 -2.12 16.82 -19.41
N GLN A 514 -1.57 17.06 -20.60
CA GLN A 514 -2.36 17.20 -21.83
C GLN A 514 -3.11 15.91 -22.19
N LEU A 515 -2.46 14.74 -22.04
CA LEU A 515 -3.11 13.44 -22.23
C LEU A 515 -4.17 13.13 -21.15
N LEU A 516 -4.01 13.67 -19.94
CA LEU A 516 -4.99 13.59 -18.86
C LEU A 516 -6.24 14.43 -19.17
N ASP A 517 -6.07 15.60 -19.80
CA ASP A 517 -7.17 16.50 -20.17
C ASP A 517 -8.08 15.93 -21.27
N VAL A 518 -7.57 15.01 -22.08
CA VAL A 518 -8.34 14.27 -23.10
C VAL A 518 -8.74 12.86 -22.66
N HIS A 519 -8.55 12.53 -21.38
CA HIS A 519 -8.91 11.24 -20.77
C HIS A 519 -8.25 10.00 -21.43
N LEU A 520 -7.05 10.16 -21.98
CA LEU A 520 -6.23 9.03 -22.43
C LEU A 520 -5.34 8.50 -21.30
N LEU A 521 -5.05 9.33 -20.30
CA LEU A 521 -4.46 8.96 -19.02
C LEU A 521 -5.41 9.29 -17.86
N ALA A 522 -5.19 8.63 -16.73
CA ALA A 522 -5.79 8.95 -15.45
C ALA A 522 -4.70 9.25 -14.41
N GLU A 523 -4.96 10.20 -13.52
CA GLU A 523 -4.06 10.56 -12.42
C GLU A 523 -4.52 9.85 -11.13
N THR A 524 -3.66 9.02 -10.53
CA THR A 524 -3.97 8.28 -9.29
C THR A 524 -3.46 8.98 -8.04
N ALA A 525 -2.39 9.74 -8.18
CA ALA A 525 -1.84 10.65 -7.19
C ALA A 525 -1.12 11.78 -7.96
N ARG A 526 -0.75 12.85 -7.26
CA ARG A 526 0.00 13.95 -7.87
C ARG A 526 1.23 13.43 -8.64
N ASP A 527 1.31 13.77 -9.92
CA ASP A 527 2.40 13.35 -10.84
C ASP A 527 2.48 11.82 -11.07
N ARG A 528 1.34 11.12 -10.94
CA ARG A 528 1.25 9.67 -11.13
C ARG A 528 0.13 9.33 -12.08
N TYR A 529 0.53 8.80 -13.22
CA TYR A 529 -0.34 8.53 -14.34
C TYR A 529 -0.50 7.04 -14.55
N ARG A 530 -1.65 6.65 -15.09
CA ARG A 530 -1.90 5.31 -15.58
C ARG A 530 -2.76 5.34 -16.82
N PHE A 531 -2.69 4.30 -17.62
CA PHE A 531 -3.65 4.03 -18.67
C PHE A 531 -4.90 3.36 -18.14
N HIS A 532 -6.01 3.57 -18.85
CA HIS A 532 -7.05 2.55 -18.90
C HIS A 532 -6.56 1.35 -19.72
N ASP A 533 -6.84 0.11 -19.30
CA ASP A 533 -6.27 -1.11 -19.91
C ASP A 533 -6.43 -1.16 -21.44
N LEU A 534 -7.64 -0.90 -21.96
CA LEU A 534 -7.88 -0.87 -23.40
C LEU A 534 -7.16 0.28 -24.13
N VAL A 535 -6.91 1.42 -23.46
CA VAL A 535 -6.15 2.53 -24.06
C VAL A 535 -4.67 2.18 -24.10
N ARG A 536 -4.15 1.45 -23.10
CA ARG A 536 -2.78 0.93 -23.11
C ARG A 536 -2.55 0.00 -24.29
N VAL A 537 -3.49 -0.94 -24.52
CA VAL A 537 -3.42 -1.87 -25.67
C VAL A 537 -3.43 -1.08 -26.97
N PHE A 538 -4.36 -0.13 -27.12
CA PHE A 538 -4.44 0.73 -28.30
C PHE A 538 -3.15 1.51 -28.55
N ALA A 539 -2.57 2.11 -27.51
CA ALA A 539 -1.31 2.84 -27.61
C ALA A 539 -0.13 1.92 -28.01
N ARG A 540 -0.10 0.69 -27.51
CA ARG A 540 0.91 -0.32 -27.86
C ARG A 540 0.78 -0.78 -29.32
N GLU A 541 -0.43 -1.05 -29.81
CA GLU A 541 -0.69 -1.39 -31.21
C GLU A 541 -0.21 -0.26 -32.14
N LEU A 542 -0.57 0.99 -31.82
CA LEU A 542 -0.07 2.16 -32.56
C LEU A 542 1.46 2.27 -32.57
N ALA A 543 2.12 1.96 -31.45
CA ALA A 543 3.58 1.97 -31.40
C ALA A 543 4.21 0.87 -32.28
N VAL A 544 3.55 -0.29 -32.39
CA VAL A 544 3.99 -1.37 -33.27
C VAL A 544 3.81 -0.99 -34.75
N GLU A 545 2.68 -0.37 -35.08
CA GLU A 545 2.34 0.03 -36.45
C GLU A 545 3.16 1.22 -36.97
N GLN A 546 3.38 2.25 -36.13
CA GLN A 546 3.90 3.54 -36.58
C GLN A 546 5.38 3.77 -36.27
N ASP A 547 5.92 3.17 -35.21
CA ASP A 547 7.33 3.35 -34.86
C ASP A 547 8.17 2.19 -35.40
N SER A 548 9.47 2.42 -35.65
CA SER A 548 10.38 1.33 -36.00
C SER A 548 10.70 0.44 -34.78
N ALA A 549 11.05 -0.82 -35.03
CA ALA A 549 11.46 -1.74 -33.97
C ALA A 549 12.67 -1.21 -33.17
N ASP A 550 13.64 -0.58 -33.85
CA ASP A 550 14.81 0.02 -33.21
C ASP A 550 14.43 1.20 -32.31
N ALA A 551 13.52 2.07 -32.75
CA ALA A 551 13.08 3.21 -31.96
C ALA A 551 12.30 2.77 -30.71
N ARG A 552 11.47 1.72 -30.81
CA ARG A 552 10.82 1.10 -29.64
C ARG A 552 11.85 0.49 -28.69
N ARG A 553 12.84 -0.23 -29.22
CA ARG A 553 13.90 -0.85 -28.42
C ARG A 553 14.73 0.20 -27.68
N GLN A 554 15.08 1.31 -28.33
CA GLN A 554 15.81 2.42 -27.71
C GLN A 554 15.01 3.07 -26.58
N ALA A 555 13.71 3.32 -26.77
CA ALA A 555 12.84 3.87 -25.74
C ALA A 555 12.77 2.96 -24.50
N LEU A 556 12.59 1.64 -24.70
CA LEU A 556 12.59 0.67 -23.60
C LEU A 556 13.95 0.58 -22.89
N THR A 557 15.06 0.58 -23.64
CA THR A 557 16.40 0.62 -23.04
C THR A 557 16.57 1.85 -22.15
N ALA A 558 16.17 3.03 -22.62
CA ALA A 558 16.27 4.27 -21.83
C ALA A 558 15.41 4.22 -20.54
N LEU A 559 14.21 3.64 -20.62
CA LEU A 559 13.37 3.39 -19.44
C LEU A 559 14.04 2.44 -18.45
N PHE A 560 14.59 1.33 -18.93
CA PHE A 560 15.23 0.33 -18.08
C PHE A 560 16.50 0.88 -17.42
N ASP A 561 17.31 1.63 -18.17
CA ASP A 561 18.49 2.31 -17.64
C ASP A 561 18.12 3.35 -16.57
N HIS A 562 17.00 4.06 -16.75
CA HIS A 562 16.45 4.96 -15.73
C HIS A 562 16.08 4.19 -14.45
N TYR A 563 15.31 3.10 -14.56
CA TYR A 563 14.90 2.31 -13.40
C TYR A 563 16.07 1.66 -12.67
N VAL A 564 17.00 1.04 -13.39
CA VAL A 564 18.21 0.43 -12.83
C VAL A 564 19.05 1.48 -12.11
N THR A 565 19.27 2.63 -12.74
CA THR A 565 20.07 3.71 -12.15
C THR A 565 19.38 4.27 -10.91
N THR A 566 18.10 4.65 -10.99
CA THR A 566 17.39 5.23 -9.85
C THR A 566 17.28 4.25 -8.68
N ALA A 567 17.03 2.95 -8.94
CA ALA A 567 17.04 1.93 -7.90
C ALA A 567 18.42 1.77 -7.25
N ALA A 568 19.50 1.76 -8.04
CA ALA A 568 20.87 1.69 -7.51
C ALA A 568 21.21 2.92 -6.65
N LEU A 569 20.74 4.12 -7.04
CA LEU A 569 20.92 5.34 -6.24
C LEU A 569 20.18 5.27 -4.90
N ALA A 570 18.92 4.82 -4.91
CA ALA A 570 18.14 4.63 -3.68
C ALA A 570 18.82 3.64 -2.74
N VAL A 571 19.25 2.49 -3.28
CA VAL A 571 19.92 1.43 -2.53
C VAL A 571 21.28 1.89 -1.99
N ARG A 572 22.04 2.67 -2.76
CA ARG A 572 23.29 3.27 -2.27
C ARG A 572 23.06 4.19 -1.06
N LEU A 573 22.02 5.02 -1.11
CA LEU A 573 21.70 5.94 -0.02
C LEU A 573 21.21 5.18 1.23
N LEU A 574 20.39 4.15 1.04
CA LEU A 574 19.78 3.38 2.13
C LEU A 574 20.71 2.32 2.71
N PHE A 575 21.61 1.77 1.92
CA PHE A 575 22.45 0.62 2.25
C PHE A 575 23.90 0.82 1.77
N PRO A 576 24.69 1.72 2.39
CA PRO A 576 26.06 2.01 1.97
C PRO A 576 26.98 0.78 1.90
N ALA A 577 26.73 -0.22 2.74
CA ALA A 577 27.49 -1.47 2.75
C ALA A 577 27.32 -2.33 1.48
N GLU A 578 26.34 -2.05 0.63
CA GLU A 578 26.06 -2.82 -0.59
C GLU A 578 26.64 -2.17 -1.85
N VAL A 579 27.22 -0.97 -1.74
CA VAL A 579 27.67 -0.17 -2.89
C VAL A 579 28.68 -0.90 -3.76
N ALA A 580 29.55 -1.71 -3.16
CA ALA A 580 30.57 -2.49 -3.87
C ALA A 580 29.99 -3.51 -4.87
N HIS A 581 28.71 -3.88 -4.71
CA HIS A 581 28.05 -4.89 -5.54
C HIS A 581 27.00 -4.29 -6.49
N LEU A 582 26.81 -2.96 -6.48
CA LEU A 582 25.84 -2.31 -7.36
C LEU A 582 26.44 -2.08 -8.76
N PRO A 583 25.64 -2.27 -9.83
CA PRO A 583 26.09 -1.93 -11.17
C PRO A 583 26.33 -0.42 -11.30
N PRO A 584 27.23 0.01 -12.21
CA PRO A 584 27.44 1.42 -12.49
C PRO A 584 26.16 2.07 -13.04
N PRO A 585 25.96 3.38 -12.81
CA PRO A 585 24.83 4.11 -13.37
C PRO A 585 24.85 4.04 -14.90
N ARG A 586 23.68 3.85 -15.51
CA ARG A 586 23.52 3.61 -16.95
C ARG A 586 23.00 4.81 -17.72
N THR A 587 22.57 5.85 -17.01
CA THR A 587 21.96 7.03 -17.63
C THR A 587 22.51 8.35 -17.09
N PRO A 588 22.65 9.37 -17.95
CA PRO A 588 22.96 10.74 -17.54
C PRO A 588 21.72 11.56 -17.16
N TYR A 589 20.50 11.01 -17.26
CA TYR A 589 19.27 11.75 -16.97
C TYR A 589 19.15 12.17 -15.49
N PRO A 590 18.46 13.28 -15.20
CA PRO A 590 18.39 13.82 -13.85
C PRO A 590 17.74 12.81 -12.90
N VAL A 591 18.44 12.61 -11.80
CA VAL A 591 18.07 11.76 -10.68
C VAL A 591 16.88 12.37 -9.91
N PRO A 592 16.09 11.55 -9.18
CA PRO A 592 14.97 12.07 -8.40
C PRO A 592 15.39 13.07 -7.32
N ARG A 593 14.45 13.90 -6.85
CA ARG A 593 14.73 14.98 -5.88
C ARG A 593 15.23 14.53 -4.50
N TRP A 594 15.16 13.24 -4.19
CA TRP A 594 15.49 12.68 -2.87
C TRP A 594 16.96 12.21 -2.76
N THR A 595 17.88 12.74 -3.57
CA THR A 595 19.29 12.28 -3.62
C THR A 595 19.99 12.24 -2.26
N ASP A 596 19.58 13.08 -1.32
CA ASP A 596 20.13 13.17 0.03
C ASP A 596 19.08 12.89 1.13
N ASP A 597 17.92 12.33 0.76
CA ASP A 597 16.82 12.00 1.66
C ASP A 597 16.57 10.48 1.68
N PRO A 598 17.08 9.77 2.71
CA PRO A 598 16.85 8.33 2.86
C PRO A 598 15.36 7.95 2.93
N GLN A 599 14.52 8.78 3.54
CA GLN A 599 13.08 8.49 3.64
C GLN A 599 12.41 8.60 2.27
N GLY A 600 12.76 9.63 1.49
CA GLY A 600 12.33 9.79 0.11
C GLY A 600 12.77 8.64 -0.80
N ALA A 601 14.03 8.18 -0.67
CA ALA A 601 14.54 7.03 -1.41
C ALA A 601 13.78 5.74 -1.09
N ARG A 602 13.47 5.52 0.20
CA ARG A 602 12.65 4.38 0.63
C ARG A 602 11.25 4.45 0.03
N ALA A 603 10.59 5.60 0.16
CA ALA A 603 9.24 5.81 -0.34
C ALA A 603 9.16 5.60 -1.86
N TRP A 604 10.20 5.99 -2.60
CA TRP A 604 10.30 5.73 -4.04
C TRP A 604 10.42 4.24 -4.35
N LEU A 605 11.33 3.52 -3.68
CA LEU A 605 11.47 2.07 -3.87
C LEU A 605 10.16 1.33 -3.56
N ASP A 606 9.49 1.70 -2.46
CA ASP A 606 8.21 1.10 -2.06
C ASP A 606 7.11 1.36 -3.08
N ARG A 607 7.10 2.55 -3.69
CA ARG A 607 6.12 2.96 -4.70
C ARG A 607 6.39 2.31 -6.06
N GLU A 608 7.64 2.23 -6.49
CA GLU A 608 8.05 1.65 -7.76
C GLU A 608 8.26 0.13 -7.72
N ARG A 609 8.20 -0.51 -6.54
CA ARG A 609 8.47 -1.95 -6.38
C ARG A 609 7.75 -2.83 -7.40
N ALA A 610 6.44 -2.61 -7.59
CA ALA A 610 5.66 -3.38 -8.56
C ALA A 610 6.12 -3.15 -10.01
N ASN A 611 6.46 -1.90 -10.36
CA ASN A 611 7.00 -1.56 -11.67
C ASN A 611 8.37 -2.20 -11.90
N LEU A 612 9.25 -2.17 -10.90
CA LEU A 612 10.58 -2.76 -10.99
C LEU A 612 10.52 -4.28 -11.21
N VAL A 613 9.60 -4.98 -10.55
CA VAL A 613 9.36 -6.42 -10.77
C VAL A 613 8.83 -6.68 -12.18
N LEU A 614 7.86 -5.90 -12.65
CA LEU A 614 7.30 -6.02 -14.00
C LEU A 614 8.33 -5.70 -15.10
N VAL A 615 9.17 -4.69 -14.88
CA VAL A 615 10.28 -4.33 -15.77
C VAL A 615 11.29 -5.45 -15.85
N ALA A 616 11.69 -6.05 -14.72
CA ALA A 616 12.60 -7.19 -14.72
C ALA A 616 12.02 -8.40 -15.48
N GLY A 617 10.72 -8.67 -15.30
CA GLY A 617 10.04 -9.74 -16.02
C GLY A 617 9.99 -9.51 -17.53
N HIS A 618 9.56 -8.33 -17.95
CA HIS A 618 9.52 -7.93 -19.35
C HIS A 618 10.92 -7.98 -19.98
N ALA A 619 11.93 -7.45 -19.29
CA ALA A 619 13.31 -7.41 -19.76
C ALA A 619 13.90 -8.83 -19.96
N ALA A 620 13.64 -9.75 -19.03
CA ALA A 620 14.08 -11.14 -19.13
C ALA A 620 13.48 -11.87 -20.34
N GLU A 621 12.23 -11.56 -20.69
CA GLU A 621 11.49 -12.24 -21.77
C GLU A 621 11.71 -11.61 -23.15
N ASN A 622 12.11 -10.33 -23.22
CA ASN A 622 12.17 -9.56 -24.47
C ASN A 622 13.59 -9.11 -24.88
N GLY A 623 14.63 -9.72 -24.30
CA GLY A 623 16.02 -9.54 -24.79
C GLY A 623 16.83 -8.45 -24.09
N TRP A 624 16.51 -8.14 -22.82
CA TRP A 624 17.35 -7.37 -21.89
C TRP A 624 17.64 -8.15 -20.60
N PRO A 625 18.25 -9.34 -20.71
CA PRO A 625 18.46 -10.21 -19.56
C PRO A 625 19.35 -9.58 -18.46
N ASP A 626 20.27 -8.68 -18.83
CA ASP A 626 21.13 -7.98 -17.88
C ASP A 626 20.30 -7.11 -16.90
N VAL A 627 19.28 -6.39 -17.39
CA VAL A 627 18.38 -5.56 -16.55
C VAL A 627 17.70 -6.39 -15.47
N ALA A 628 17.25 -7.60 -15.80
CA ALA A 628 16.61 -8.49 -14.83
C ALA A 628 17.60 -8.92 -13.73
N THR A 629 18.83 -9.28 -14.12
CA THR A 629 19.89 -9.66 -13.16
C THR A 629 20.35 -8.48 -12.31
N ASP A 630 20.45 -7.27 -12.87
CA ASP A 630 20.82 -6.05 -12.14
C ASP A 630 19.77 -5.67 -11.12
N LEU A 631 18.49 -5.63 -11.51
CA LEU A 631 17.40 -5.32 -10.59
C LEU A 631 17.31 -6.34 -9.46
N ALA A 632 17.55 -7.62 -9.75
CA ALA A 632 17.63 -8.66 -8.74
C ALA A 632 18.77 -8.45 -7.73
N ALA A 633 19.94 -8.00 -8.20
CA ALA A 633 21.08 -7.68 -7.35
C ALA A 633 20.83 -6.40 -6.51
N ILE A 634 20.34 -5.33 -7.15
CA ILE A 634 20.07 -4.03 -6.53
C ILE A 634 19.00 -4.17 -5.43
N LEU A 635 17.88 -4.83 -5.72
CA LEU A 635 16.70 -4.81 -4.86
C LEU A 635 16.76 -5.82 -3.71
N PHE A 636 17.76 -6.70 -3.67
CA PHE A 636 17.86 -7.79 -2.69
C PHE A 636 17.66 -7.31 -1.25
N ARG A 637 18.40 -6.28 -0.81
CA ARG A 637 18.28 -5.77 0.58
C ARG A 637 16.94 -5.09 0.85
N HIS A 638 16.41 -4.36 -0.12
CA HIS A 638 15.14 -3.68 0.03
C HIS A 638 13.99 -4.68 0.17
N LEU A 639 13.95 -5.72 -0.67
CA LEU A 639 12.93 -6.76 -0.63
C LEU A 639 13.06 -7.65 0.61
N ASP A 640 14.28 -7.95 1.05
CA ASP A 640 14.56 -8.73 2.27
C ASP A 640 14.11 -7.98 3.54
N LEU A 641 14.53 -6.73 3.72
CA LEU A 641 14.18 -5.92 4.90
C LEU A 641 12.70 -5.50 4.91
N GLY A 642 12.14 -5.17 3.73
CA GLY A 642 10.72 -4.85 3.57
C GLY A 642 9.79 -6.06 3.64
N ALA A 643 10.37 -7.28 3.69
CA ALA A 643 9.66 -8.55 3.73
C ALA A 643 8.73 -8.78 2.53
N HIS A 644 9.13 -8.31 1.35
CA HIS A 644 8.40 -8.45 0.09
C HIS A 644 8.73 -9.79 -0.60
N LEU A 645 8.49 -10.91 0.11
CA LEU A 645 8.92 -12.25 -0.31
C LEU A 645 8.27 -12.72 -1.63
N GLY A 646 7.03 -12.31 -1.90
CA GLY A 646 6.33 -12.61 -3.16
C GLY A 646 7.02 -11.95 -4.36
N ASP A 647 7.22 -10.63 -4.27
CA ASP A 647 7.92 -9.83 -5.28
C ASP A 647 9.34 -10.35 -5.52
N ALA A 648 10.07 -10.70 -4.45
CA ALA A 648 11.39 -11.30 -4.53
C ALA A 648 11.38 -12.64 -5.27
N THR A 649 10.39 -13.51 -5.01
CA THR A 649 10.26 -14.80 -5.69
C THR A 649 10.09 -14.61 -7.20
N VAL A 650 9.23 -13.67 -7.61
CA VAL A 650 8.99 -13.36 -9.02
C VAL A 650 10.25 -12.79 -9.67
N LEU A 651 10.85 -11.76 -9.06
CA LEU A 651 12.06 -11.11 -9.57
C LEU A 651 13.21 -12.09 -9.76
N TYR A 652 13.53 -12.90 -8.75
CA TYR A 652 14.59 -13.90 -8.85
C TYR A 652 14.25 -15.03 -9.84
N GLY A 653 12.97 -15.38 -10.00
CA GLY A 653 12.53 -16.31 -11.03
C GLY A 653 12.87 -15.81 -12.44
N HIS A 654 12.59 -14.55 -12.75
CA HIS A 654 12.93 -13.95 -14.05
C HIS A 654 14.44 -13.79 -14.23
N ALA A 655 15.15 -13.28 -13.23
CA ALA A 655 16.60 -13.11 -13.27
C ALA A 655 17.34 -14.45 -13.45
N GLY A 656 16.87 -15.52 -12.81
CA GLY A 656 17.45 -16.85 -12.94
C GLY A 656 17.26 -17.46 -14.33
N ARG A 657 16.08 -17.27 -14.95
CA ARG A 657 15.85 -17.66 -16.36
C ARG A 657 16.73 -16.86 -17.30
N ALA A 658 16.86 -15.55 -17.08
CA ALA A 658 17.72 -14.67 -17.86
C ALA A 658 19.20 -15.07 -17.80
N ALA A 659 19.74 -15.33 -16.59
CA ALA A 659 21.12 -15.77 -16.40
C ALA A 659 21.40 -17.12 -17.11
N ARG A 660 20.49 -18.10 -16.96
CA ARG A 660 20.60 -19.41 -17.64
C ARG A 660 20.61 -19.27 -19.16
N ALA A 661 19.70 -18.47 -19.73
CA ALA A 661 19.60 -18.28 -21.17
C ALA A 661 20.90 -17.69 -21.77
N ARG A 662 21.66 -16.92 -20.99
CA ARG A 662 22.97 -16.36 -21.38
C ARG A 662 24.16 -17.27 -21.09
N GLY A 663 23.97 -18.33 -20.31
CA GLY A 663 25.09 -19.09 -19.75
C GLY A 663 25.89 -18.34 -18.69
N ASP A 664 25.32 -17.30 -18.06
CA ASP A 664 25.95 -16.60 -16.94
C ASP A 664 25.85 -17.43 -15.66
N ARG A 665 26.87 -18.26 -15.43
CA ARG A 665 26.94 -19.16 -14.27
C ARG A 665 27.05 -18.42 -12.95
N ALA A 666 27.75 -17.28 -12.91
CA ALA A 666 27.90 -16.49 -11.69
C ALA A 666 26.57 -15.83 -11.30
N GLY A 667 25.89 -15.19 -12.27
CA GLY A 667 24.57 -14.62 -12.07
C GLY A 667 23.53 -15.67 -11.64
N GLU A 668 23.54 -16.84 -12.25
CA GLU A 668 22.66 -17.96 -11.86
C GLU A 668 22.91 -18.39 -10.40
N ALA A 669 24.17 -18.52 -10.00
CA ALA A 669 24.55 -18.89 -8.64
C ALA A 669 24.06 -17.87 -7.59
N HIS A 670 24.22 -16.57 -7.85
CA HIS A 670 23.76 -15.51 -6.95
C HIS A 670 22.23 -15.46 -6.83
N VAL A 671 21.51 -15.67 -7.93
CA VAL A 671 20.05 -15.74 -7.92
C VAL A 671 19.57 -16.94 -7.11
N LEU A 672 20.16 -18.12 -7.33
CA LEU A 672 19.82 -19.34 -6.58
C LEU A 672 20.12 -19.20 -5.08
N ALA A 673 21.24 -18.57 -4.71
CA ALA A 673 21.56 -18.28 -3.31
C ALA A 673 20.55 -17.31 -2.66
N SER A 674 19.96 -16.42 -3.45
CA SER A 674 18.91 -15.49 -2.97
C SER A 674 17.56 -16.21 -2.84
N LEU A 675 17.18 -17.03 -3.82
CA LEU A 675 15.99 -17.91 -3.75
C LEU A 675 16.04 -18.87 -2.56
N ALA A 676 17.20 -19.45 -2.26
CA ALA A 676 17.38 -20.29 -1.08
C ALA A 676 17.01 -19.55 0.22
N GLY A 677 17.37 -18.27 0.33
CA GLY A 677 16.96 -17.41 1.44
C GLY A 677 15.44 -17.22 1.49
N ILE A 678 14.79 -16.94 0.36
CA ILE A 678 13.34 -16.74 0.27
C ILE A 678 12.57 -18.03 0.62
N HIS A 679 12.96 -19.16 0.04
CA HIS A 679 12.37 -20.47 0.33
C HIS A 679 12.50 -20.82 1.82
N ARG A 680 13.65 -20.51 2.43
CA ARG A 680 13.87 -20.68 3.87
C ARG A 680 12.90 -19.83 4.69
N HIS A 681 12.68 -18.56 4.35
CA HIS A 681 11.70 -17.71 5.04
C HIS A 681 10.26 -18.20 4.88
N GLN A 682 9.94 -18.83 3.75
CA GLN A 682 8.64 -19.46 3.49
C GLN A 682 8.47 -20.84 4.14
N GLY A 683 9.51 -21.39 4.79
CA GLY A 683 9.51 -22.73 5.37
C GLY A 683 9.68 -23.88 4.36
N ARG A 684 9.95 -23.57 3.08
CA ARG A 684 10.19 -24.57 2.03
C ARG A 684 11.65 -25.04 2.05
N TYR A 685 12.03 -25.79 3.09
CA TYR A 685 13.43 -26.15 3.32
C TYR A 685 14.05 -27.08 2.28
N GLN A 686 13.26 -27.96 1.67
CA GLN A 686 13.75 -28.80 0.58
C GLN A 686 14.11 -27.95 -0.65
N ASP A 687 13.18 -27.11 -1.12
CA ASP A 687 13.43 -26.13 -2.19
C ASP A 687 14.64 -25.24 -1.88
N ALA A 688 14.76 -24.79 -0.62
CA ALA A 688 15.89 -23.98 -0.17
C ALA A 688 17.22 -24.74 -0.23
N ALA A 689 17.24 -26.01 0.17
CA ALA A 689 18.43 -26.84 0.15
C ALA A 689 18.86 -27.16 -1.29
N ASP A 690 17.91 -27.45 -2.17
CA ASP A 690 18.18 -27.72 -3.58
C ASP A 690 18.73 -26.48 -4.29
N ALA A 691 18.13 -25.30 -4.04
CA ALA A 691 18.62 -24.04 -4.56
C ALA A 691 20.03 -23.70 -4.04
N ALA A 692 20.29 -23.85 -2.73
CA ALA A 692 21.59 -23.58 -2.14
C ALA A 692 22.67 -24.59 -2.59
N GLY A 693 22.31 -25.87 -2.73
CA GLY A 693 23.20 -26.91 -3.25
C GLY A 693 23.61 -26.62 -4.70
N ARG A 694 22.64 -26.24 -5.55
CA ARG A 694 22.93 -25.85 -6.93
C ARG A 694 23.76 -24.58 -7.02
N ALA A 695 23.49 -23.58 -6.18
CA ALA A 695 24.31 -22.37 -6.10
C ALA A 695 25.76 -22.72 -5.72
N LEU A 696 25.97 -23.63 -4.76
CA LEU A 696 27.30 -24.06 -4.33
C LEU A 696 28.09 -24.74 -5.46
N GLU A 697 27.44 -25.59 -6.26
CA GLU A 697 28.06 -26.20 -7.45
C GLU A 697 28.52 -25.13 -8.44
N LEU A 698 27.65 -24.18 -8.75
CA LEU A 698 27.96 -23.11 -9.70
C LEU A 698 29.06 -22.17 -9.19
N PHE A 699 29.04 -21.80 -7.91
CA PHE A 699 30.12 -20.99 -7.31
C PHE A 699 31.46 -21.73 -7.31
N ARG A 700 31.48 -23.07 -7.25
CA ARG A 700 32.71 -23.85 -7.45
C ARG A 700 33.17 -23.82 -8.88
N GLU A 701 32.26 -23.96 -9.85
CA GLU A 701 32.57 -23.88 -11.28
C GLU A 701 33.24 -22.54 -11.65
N VAL A 702 32.75 -21.43 -11.08
CA VAL A 702 33.29 -20.08 -11.34
C VAL A 702 34.38 -19.64 -10.35
N ALA A 703 34.80 -20.52 -9.44
CA ALA A 703 35.82 -20.25 -8.41
C ALA A 703 35.52 -19.03 -7.49
N ASP A 704 34.24 -18.75 -7.21
CA ASP A 704 33.80 -17.69 -6.29
C ASP A 704 33.78 -18.23 -4.85
N GLU A 705 34.85 -17.99 -4.09
CA GLU A 705 34.98 -18.47 -2.72
C GLU A 705 33.98 -17.83 -1.73
N PRO A 706 33.78 -16.49 -1.72
CA PRO A 706 32.71 -15.88 -0.92
C PRO A 706 31.31 -16.43 -1.25
N GLY A 707 31.02 -16.64 -2.54
CA GLY A 707 29.78 -17.26 -3.02
C GLY A 707 29.59 -18.68 -2.48
N GLN A 708 30.63 -19.52 -2.56
CA GLN A 708 30.62 -20.87 -1.97
C GLN A 708 30.35 -20.82 -0.46
N GLY A 709 30.99 -19.91 0.26
CA GLY A 709 30.73 -19.71 1.69
C GLY A 709 29.27 -19.31 1.96
N ARG A 710 28.67 -18.48 1.10
CA ARG A 710 27.28 -18.03 1.26
C ARG A 710 26.28 -19.17 1.04
N ALA A 711 26.54 -20.02 0.06
CA ALA A 711 25.73 -21.21 -0.17
C ALA A 711 25.87 -22.22 0.99
N LEU A 712 27.10 -22.44 1.48
CA LEU A 712 27.36 -23.31 2.63
C LEU A 712 26.70 -22.82 3.92
N THR A 713 26.81 -21.53 4.26
CA THR A 713 26.11 -20.97 5.43
C THR A 713 24.59 -21.10 5.30
N SER A 714 24.04 -20.97 4.08
CA SER A 714 22.60 -21.18 3.84
C SER A 714 22.20 -22.64 4.07
N LEU A 715 22.99 -23.61 3.58
CA LEU A 715 22.81 -25.04 3.87
C LEU A 715 22.95 -25.35 5.35
N GLY A 716 23.94 -24.74 6.02
CA GLY A 716 24.12 -24.82 7.47
C GLY A 716 22.85 -24.41 8.19
N ILE A 717 22.28 -23.26 7.80
CA ILE A 717 21.01 -22.73 8.35
C ILE A 717 19.82 -23.67 8.08
N ILE A 718 19.79 -24.37 6.95
CA ILE A 718 18.69 -25.31 6.66
C ILE A 718 18.84 -26.59 7.50
N ARG A 719 20.07 -27.11 7.62
CA ARG A 719 20.35 -28.36 8.34
C ARG A 719 20.08 -28.24 9.84
N TRP A 720 20.46 -27.14 10.50
CA TRP A 720 20.16 -27.01 11.94
C TRP A 720 18.66 -26.85 12.20
N ARG A 721 17.88 -26.20 11.33
CA ARG A 721 16.41 -26.15 11.49
C ARG A 721 15.75 -27.52 11.35
N GLN A 722 16.30 -28.38 10.49
CA GLN A 722 15.92 -29.79 10.38
C GLN A 722 16.45 -30.67 11.53
N GLY A 723 17.22 -30.10 12.49
CA GLY A 723 17.81 -30.82 13.61
C GLY A 723 19.11 -31.57 13.29
N ARG A 724 19.66 -31.41 12.08
CA ARG A 724 20.91 -32.05 11.62
C ARG A 724 22.12 -31.20 12.00
N TYR A 725 22.38 -31.08 13.31
CA TYR A 725 23.35 -30.12 13.86
C TYR A 725 24.81 -30.38 13.46
N ASP A 726 25.24 -31.64 13.37
CA ASP A 726 26.63 -31.95 12.99
C ASP A 726 26.94 -31.57 11.54
N GLU A 727 25.98 -31.77 10.64
CA GLU A 727 26.09 -31.33 9.24
C GLU A 727 26.05 -29.80 9.12
N ALA A 728 25.25 -29.13 9.94
CA ALA A 728 25.25 -27.66 9.99
C ALA A 728 26.62 -27.13 10.39
N LEU A 729 27.23 -27.69 11.44
CA LEU A 729 28.58 -27.31 11.88
C LEU A 729 29.65 -27.63 10.82
N ASP A 730 29.56 -28.73 10.08
CA ASP A 730 30.48 -29.00 8.96
C ASP A 730 30.39 -27.91 7.88
N HIS A 731 29.17 -27.58 7.46
CA HIS A 731 28.94 -26.54 6.46
C HIS A 731 29.45 -25.18 6.91
N ASP A 732 29.14 -24.74 8.13
CA ASP A 732 29.58 -23.43 8.64
C ASP A 732 31.11 -23.37 8.85
N ARG A 733 31.77 -24.46 9.29
CA ARG A 733 33.24 -24.52 9.39
C ARG A 733 33.92 -24.38 8.03
N ARG A 734 33.38 -25.05 7.00
CA ARG A 734 33.89 -24.95 5.63
C ARG A 734 33.68 -23.56 5.06
N ALA A 735 32.53 -22.94 5.35
CA ALA A 735 32.27 -21.56 4.98
C ALA A 735 33.22 -20.58 5.67
N LEU A 736 33.49 -20.75 6.97
CA LEU A 736 34.44 -19.94 7.71
C LEU A 736 35.83 -19.98 7.06
N ALA A 737 36.33 -21.18 6.74
CA ALA A 737 37.62 -21.33 6.06
C ALA A 737 37.67 -20.71 4.66
N LEU A 738 36.54 -20.62 3.95
CA LEU A 738 36.44 -19.87 2.68
C LEU A 738 36.51 -18.36 2.92
N TYR A 739 35.77 -17.86 3.91
CA TYR A 739 35.76 -16.43 4.23
C TYR A 739 37.08 -15.92 4.83
N GLU A 740 37.81 -16.77 5.56
CA GLU A 740 39.15 -16.44 6.04
C GLU A 740 40.15 -16.31 4.88
N ARG A 741 40.06 -17.20 3.87
CA ARG A 741 40.92 -17.13 2.67
C ARG A 741 40.58 -15.95 1.76
N ALA A 742 39.31 -15.56 1.71
CA ALA A 742 38.83 -14.43 0.94
C ALA A 742 38.94 -13.08 1.68
N ASP A 743 39.45 -13.05 2.92
CA ASP A 743 39.48 -11.88 3.80
C ASP A 743 38.12 -11.16 3.91
N ASP A 744 37.04 -11.95 4.06
CA ASP A 744 35.67 -11.47 4.22
C ASP A 744 35.25 -11.50 5.70
N PRO A 745 35.49 -10.43 6.49
CA PRO A 745 35.15 -10.41 7.92
C PRO A 745 33.65 -10.54 8.17
N ARG A 746 32.81 -10.11 7.23
CA ARG A 746 31.35 -10.17 7.33
C ARG A 746 30.87 -11.62 7.16
N GLY A 747 31.43 -12.33 6.19
CA GLY A 747 31.24 -13.76 6.01
C GLY A 747 31.70 -14.58 7.21
N GLN A 748 32.89 -14.29 7.75
CA GLN A 748 33.42 -14.92 8.96
C GLN A 748 32.48 -14.74 10.16
N ALA A 749 32.02 -13.51 10.39
CA ALA A 749 31.09 -13.19 11.47
C ALA A 749 29.78 -13.98 11.37
N ARG A 750 29.24 -14.13 10.15
CA ARG A 750 28.02 -14.90 9.91
C ARG A 750 28.21 -16.38 10.21
N ALA A 751 29.28 -17.00 9.71
CA ALA A 751 29.56 -18.41 9.96
C ALA A 751 29.75 -18.70 11.46
N LEU A 752 30.49 -17.83 12.17
CA LEU A 752 30.66 -17.92 13.62
C LEU A 752 29.33 -17.79 14.36
N GLY A 753 28.48 -16.83 13.99
CA GLY A 753 27.16 -16.66 14.59
C GLY A 753 26.24 -17.88 14.39
N ASN A 754 26.27 -18.50 13.21
CA ASN A 754 25.52 -19.74 12.95
C ASN A 754 26.03 -20.90 13.80
N MET A 755 27.35 -21.11 13.88
CA MET A 755 27.96 -22.13 14.74
C MET A 755 27.60 -21.90 16.21
N ALA A 756 27.65 -20.64 16.66
CA ALA A 756 27.26 -20.25 18.01
C ALA A 756 25.80 -20.64 18.31
N HIS A 757 24.90 -20.42 17.34
CA HIS A 757 23.51 -20.80 17.44
C HIS A 757 23.32 -22.32 17.55
N VAL A 758 24.07 -23.12 16.79
CA VAL A 758 24.02 -24.59 16.89
C VAL A 758 24.55 -25.06 18.25
N HIS A 759 25.67 -24.50 18.71
CA HIS A 759 26.21 -24.81 20.03
C HIS A 759 25.25 -24.47 21.17
N TRP A 760 24.54 -23.34 21.06
CA TRP A 760 23.48 -22.98 22.01
C TRP A 760 22.37 -24.04 22.08
N ARG A 761 21.86 -24.48 20.92
CA ARG A 761 20.80 -25.51 20.85
C ARG A 761 21.23 -26.86 21.41
N GLN A 762 22.53 -27.16 21.37
CA GLN A 762 23.12 -28.38 21.95
C GLN A 762 23.52 -28.22 23.44
N GLY A 763 23.25 -27.08 24.08
CA GLY A 763 23.61 -26.81 25.47
C GLY A 763 25.10 -26.48 25.70
N ARG A 764 25.90 -26.26 24.65
CA ARG A 764 27.33 -25.93 24.74
C ARG A 764 27.52 -24.42 24.85
N TYR A 765 27.10 -23.85 25.98
CA TYR A 765 26.95 -22.40 26.14
C TYR A 765 28.27 -21.62 26.10
N GLU A 766 29.38 -22.18 26.59
CA GLU A 766 30.69 -21.51 26.58
C GLU A 766 31.16 -21.25 25.14
N GLN A 767 31.08 -22.28 24.28
CA GLN A 767 31.44 -22.19 22.87
C GLN A 767 30.51 -21.21 22.13
N ALA A 768 29.22 -21.20 22.47
CA ALA A 768 28.25 -20.28 21.91
C ALA A 768 28.55 -18.81 22.27
N VAL A 769 28.99 -18.53 23.50
CA VAL A 769 29.39 -17.17 23.90
C VAL A 769 30.65 -16.74 23.15
N GLU A 770 31.67 -17.60 23.09
CA GLU A 770 32.94 -17.28 22.41
C GLU A 770 32.72 -16.91 20.94
N HIS A 771 32.00 -17.75 20.20
CA HIS A 771 31.75 -17.51 18.78
C HIS A 771 30.87 -16.27 18.54
N ASN A 772 29.85 -16.02 19.36
CA ASN A 772 29.02 -14.81 19.23
C ASN A 772 29.79 -13.52 19.57
N LEU A 773 30.68 -13.52 20.56
CA LEU A 773 31.52 -12.35 20.87
C LEU A 773 32.48 -12.03 19.72
N ARG A 774 33.11 -13.05 19.12
CA ARG A 774 33.96 -12.86 17.94
C ARG A 774 33.16 -12.38 16.72
N SER A 775 31.95 -12.92 16.52
CA SER A 775 31.03 -12.46 15.48
C SER A 775 30.66 -10.98 15.66
N LEU A 776 30.28 -10.58 16.88
CA LEU A 776 29.93 -9.20 17.21
C LEU A 776 31.10 -8.22 16.97
N GLU A 777 32.33 -8.61 17.34
CA GLU A 777 33.52 -7.80 17.12
C GLU A 777 33.79 -7.58 15.62
N LEU A 778 33.66 -8.62 14.80
CA LEU A 778 33.82 -8.50 13.35
C LEU A 778 32.76 -7.58 12.72
N TYR A 779 31.49 -7.71 13.14
CA TYR A 779 30.44 -6.81 12.68
C TYR A 779 30.61 -5.36 13.15
N ARG A 780 31.23 -5.13 14.30
CA ARG A 780 31.60 -3.77 14.76
C ARG A 780 32.70 -3.16 13.92
N ARG A 781 33.74 -3.93 13.59
CA ARG A 781 34.84 -3.45 12.74
C ARG A 781 34.39 -3.09 11.32
N GLY A 782 33.37 -3.77 10.82
CA GLY A 782 32.78 -3.52 9.50
C GLY A 782 31.57 -2.58 9.50
N ASP A 783 31.24 -1.94 10.62
CA ASP A 783 30.06 -1.07 10.80
C ASP A 783 28.72 -1.70 10.34
N ASP A 784 28.61 -3.05 10.39
CA ASP A 784 27.40 -3.78 10.01
C ASP A 784 26.43 -3.82 11.19
N LEU A 785 25.64 -2.74 11.34
CA LEU A 785 24.64 -2.61 12.41
C LEU A 785 23.67 -3.81 12.46
N ARG A 786 23.24 -4.31 11.30
CA ARG A 786 22.29 -5.44 11.25
C ARG A 786 22.95 -6.72 11.79
N GLY A 787 24.20 -6.97 11.41
CA GLY A 787 25.01 -8.07 11.95
C GLY A 787 25.22 -7.97 13.46
N GLN A 788 25.49 -6.76 13.97
CA GLN A 788 25.61 -6.50 15.41
C GLN A 788 24.32 -6.84 16.16
N ALA A 789 23.16 -6.44 15.64
CA ALA A 789 21.85 -6.76 16.22
C ALA A 789 21.60 -8.27 16.29
N HIS A 790 21.96 -9.00 15.22
CA HIS A 790 21.83 -10.45 15.16
C HIS A 790 22.74 -11.15 16.19
N ALA A 791 24.00 -10.74 16.30
CA ALA A 791 24.93 -11.29 17.28
C ALA A 791 24.50 -10.99 18.73
N LEU A 792 23.97 -9.78 19.00
CA LEU A 792 23.38 -9.43 20.29
C LEU A 792 22.15 -10.29 20.61
N GLY A 793 21.26 -10.50 19.64
CA GLY A 793 20.11 -11.40 19.81
C GLY A 793 20.53 -12.83 20.17
N ASN A 794 21.55 -13.36 19.51
CA ASN A 794 22.09 -14.68 19.82
C ASN A 794 22.76 -14.75 21.20
N LEU A 795 23.51 -13.71 21.60
CA LEU A 795 24.04 -13.61 22.96
C LEU A 795 22.93 -13.59 24.00
N GLY A 796 21.85 -12.84 23.74
CA GLY A 796 20.69 -12.80 24.63
C GLY A 796 20.08 -14.18 24.84
N ASN A 797 19.92 -14.98 23.78
CA ASN A 797 19.43 -16.36 23.87
C ASN A 797 20.35 -17.25 24.74
N VAL A 798 21.66 -17.15 24.55
CA VAL A 798 22.63 -17.95 25.32
C VAL A 798 22.65 -17.55 26.80
N ARG A 799 22.63 -16.25 27.08
CA ARG A 799 22.58 -15.71 28.45
C ARG A 799 21.27 -16.09 29.15
N TRP A 800 20.15 -16.08 28.44
CA TRP A 800 18.88 -16.55 28.97
C TRP A 800 18.94 -18.02 29.39
N SER A 801 19.48 -18.91 28.53
CA SER A 801 19.65 -20.33 28.87
C SER A 801 20.63 -20.60 30.02
N ARG A 802 21.52 -19.65 30.33
CA ARG A 802 22.40 -19.68 31.52
C ARG A 802 21.75 -19.10 32.78
N GLY A 803 20.52 -18.60 32.70
CA GLY A 803 19.82 -17.94 33.81
C GLY A 803 20.18 -16.46 34.00
N GLU A 804 20.99 -15.87 33.13
CA GLU A 804 21.45 -14.47 33.19
C GLU A 804 20.38 -13.52 32.60
N THR A 805 19.15 -13.59 33.11
CA THR A 805 17.94 -12.98 32.51
C THR A 805 18.03 -11.47 32.32
N CYS A 806 18.67 -10.73 33.24
CA CYS A 806 18.83 -9.28 33.11
C CYS A 806 19.76 -8.90 31.95
N GLN A 807 20.85 -9.63 31.74
CA GLN A 807 21.77 -9.39 30.63
C GLN A 807 21.15 -9.81 29.31
N ALA A 808 20.41 -10.93 29.30
CA ALA A 808 19.66 -11.37 28.13
C ALA A 808 18.63 -10.32 27.67
N ALA A 809 17.87 -9.74 28.61
CA ALA A 809 16.92 -8.67 28.31
C ALA A 809 17.61 -7.44 27.72
N ALA A 810 18.77 -7.05 28.27
CA ALA A 810 19.55 -5.91 27.76
C ALA A 810 20.05 -6.13 26.33
N ASP A 811 20.55 -7.34 26.00
CA ASP A 811 21.00 -7.66 24.65
C ASP A 811 19.85 -7.65 23.63
N HIS A 812 18.70 -8.25 23.98
CA HIS A 812 17.52 -8.24 23.11
C HIS A 812 16.95 -6.83 22.92
N LEU A 813 16.99 -5.97 23.94
CA LEU A 813 16.59 -4.56 23.81
C LEU A 813 17.54 -3.78 22.91
N ALA A 814 18.84 -4.00 23.02
CA ALA A 814 19.82 -3.39 22.14
C ALA A 814 19.62 -3.84 20.68
N ALA A 815 19.42 -5.15 20.46
CA ALA A 815 19.09 -5.69 19.15
C ALA A 815 17.80 -5.07 18.58
N LEU A 816 16.73 -5.01 19.38
CA LEU A 816 15.46 -4.39 18.99
C LEU A 816 15.65 -2.92 18.60
N GLY A 817 16.39 -2.14 19.38
CA GLY A 817 16.67 -0.74 19.05
C GLY A 817 17.41 -0.58 17.72
N ILE A 818 18.34 -1.48 17.39
CA ILE A 818 19.01 -1.47 16.09
C ILE A 818 18.04 -1.85 14.97
N TYR A 819 17.28 -2.93 15.12
CA TYR A 819 16.31 -3.36 14.10
C TYR A 819 15.20 -2.32 13.87
N THR A 820 14.79 -1.57 14.89
CA THR A 820 13.87 -0.43 14.75
C THR A 820 14.48 0.69 13.92
N ARG A 821 15.74 1.07 14.18
CA ARG A 821 16.44 2.10 13.39
C ARG A 821 16.61 1.70 11.92
N LEU A 822 16.78 0.41 11.65
CA LEU A 822 16.95 -0.12 10.30
C LEU A 822 15.62 -0.44 9.59
N ASP A 823 14.47 -0.27 10.28
CA ASP A 823 13.15 -0.77 9.86
C ASP A 823 13.16 -2.25 9.45
N ASP A 824 13.97 -3.07 10.12
CA ASP A 824 14.01 -4.52 9.92
C ASP A 824 12.87 -5.18 10.71
N ARG A 825 11.72 -5.33 10.05
CA ARG A 825 10.50 -5.87 10.68
C ARG A 825 10.65 -7.31 11.16
N ASN A 826 11.42 -8.13 10.44
CA ASN A 826 11.69 -9.51 10.83
C ASN A 826 12.58 -9.55 12.08
N GLY A 827 13.66 -8.77 12.08
CA GLY A 827 14.54 -8.62 13.25
C GLY A 827 13.83 -8.04 14.48
N GLN A 828 12.94 -7.07 14.29
CA GLN A 828 12.09 -6.54 15.37
C GLN A 828 11.21 -7.64 15.98
N ALA A 829 10.52 -8.44 15.15
CA ALA A 829 9.66 -9.53 15.62
C ALA A 829 10.47 -10.63 16.34
N ASP A 830 11.66 -10.96 15.83
CA ASP A 830 12.58 -11.91 16.46
C ASP A 830 13.03 -11.44 17.85
N ALA A 831 13.48 -10.18 17.95
CA ALA A 831 13.93 -9.60 19.21
C ALA A 831 12.78 -9.49 20.22
N MET A 832 11.57 -9.09 19.78
CA MET A 832 10.38 -9.04 20.64
C MET A 832 9.97 -10.43 21.14
N THR A 833 10.04 -11.46 20.29
CA THR A 833 9.72 -12.84 20.68
C THR A 833 10.66 -13.33 21.76
N ASN A 834 11.98 -13.17 21.56
CA ASN A 834 12.97 -13.63 22.54
C ASN A 834 12.91 -12.80 23.83
N LEU A 835 12.72 -11.47 23.72
CA LEU A 835 12.51 -10.62 24.88
C LEU A 835 11.25 -11.05 25.66
N GLY A 836 10.16 -11.43 24.98
CA GLY A 836 8.95 -11.95 25.61
C GLY A 836 9.22 -13.16 26.50
N LEU A 837 10.04 -14.11 26.04
CA LEU A 837 10.45 -15.28 26.83
C LEU A 837 11.25 -14.89 28.06
N VAL A 838 12.21 -13.97 27.91
CA VAL A 838 13.01 -13.48 29.04
C VAL A 838 12.14 -12.75 30.06
N ARG A 839 11.20 -11.91 29.60
CA ARG A 839 10.26 -11.18 30.47
C ARG A 839 9.31 -12.11 31.20
N GLN A 840 8.89 -13.19 30.56
CA GLN A 840 8.09 -14.22 31.22
C GLN A 840 8.87 -14.93 32.33
N ALA A 841 10.14 -15.26 32.09
CA ALA A 841 11.02 -15.86 33.11
C ALA A 841 11.28 -14.90 34.28
N GLN A 842 11.18 -13.59 34.07
CA GLN A 842 11.25 -12.56 35.11
C GLN A 842 9.92 -12.31 35.83
N GLY A 843 8.83 -12.99 35.45
CA GLY A 843 7.49 -12.80 36.02
C GLY A 843 6.72 -11.61 35.45
N HIS A 844 7.25 -10.90 34.45
CA HIS A 844 6.58 -9.76 33.80
C HIS A 844 5.59 -10.24 32.73
N HIS A 845 4.56 -10.96 33.15
CA HIS A 845 3.65 -11.69 32.26
C HIS A 845 2.87 -10.79 31.30
N ASP A 846 2.38 -9.63 31.73
CA ASP A 846 1.62 -8.71 30.88
C ASP A 846 2.48 -8.15 29.73
N LEU A 847 3.73 -7.79 30.05
CA LEU A 847 4.71 -7.33 29.08
C LEU A 847 5.08 -8.44 28.09
N ALA A 848 5.32 -9.65 28.57
CA ALA A 848 5.61 -10.81 27.72
C ALA A 848 4.46 -11.08 26.73
N GLY A 849 3.21 -11.07 27.20
CA GLY A 849 2.03 -11.25 26.34
C GLY A 849 1.85 -10.10 25.33
N GLY A 850 2.22 -8.87 25.69
CA GLY A 850 2.25 -7.72 24.76
C GLY A 850 3.29 -7.88 23.65
N LEU A 851 4.52 -8.29 24.01
CA LEU A 851 5.62 -8.52 23.08
C LEU A 851 5.31 -9.65 22.09
N HIS A 852 4.82 -10.80 22.56
CA HIS A 852 4.49 -11.92 21.68
C HIS A 852 3.35 -11.59 20.70
N ARG A 853 2.33 -10.81 21.12
CA ARG A 853 1.26 -10.37 20.21
C ARG A 853 1.76 -9.43 19.11
N ARG A 854 2.63 -8.48 19.45
CA ARG A 854 3.24 -7.56 18.47
C ARG A 854 4.15 -8.31 17.49
N ALA A 855 4.94 -9.26 18.00
CA ALA A 855 5.77 -10.11 17.16
C ALA A 855 4.91 -10.96 16.20
N LEU A 856 3.83 -11.58 16.69
CA LEU A 856 2.91 -12.36 15.86
C LEU A 856 2.31 -11.51 14.73
N ASP A 857 1.78 -10.34 15.05
CA ASP A 857 1.21 -9.40 14.07
C ASP A 857 2.24 -8.96 13.00
N LEU A 858 3.51 -8.76 13.40
CA LEU A 858 4.59 -8.53 12.43
C LEU A 858 4.85 -9.77 11.57
N TYR A 859 4.98 -10.96 12.14
CA TYR A 859 5.21 -12.20 11.39
C TYR A 859 4.06 -12.56 10.43
N GLU A 860 2.81 -12.28 10.81
CA GLU A 860 1.64 -12.42 9.94
C GLU A 860 1.70 -11.47 8.76
N ARG A 861 2.00 -10.18 8.99
CA ARG A 861 2.16 -9.19 7.91
C ARG A 861 3.25 -9.53 6.91
N ILE A 862 4.37 -10.11 7.38
CA ILE A 862 5.51 -10.47 6.52
C ILE A 862 5.43 -11.89 5.96
N GLY A 863 4.44 -12.69 6.38
CA GLY A 863 4.27 -14.07 5.93
C GLY A 863 5.32 -15.06 6.46
N ASP A 864 6.01 -14.74 7.56
CA ASP A 864 6.99 -15.65 8.18
C ASP A 864 6.28 -16.68 9.07
N ARG A 865 6.02 -17.85 8.49
CA ARG A 865 5.30 -18.95 9.16
C ARG A 865 6.05 -19.53 10.36
N ASN A 866 7.39 -19.50 10.33
CA ASN A 866 8.20 -20.00 11.44
C ASN A 866 8.18 -19.02 12.62
N GLY A 867 8.28 -17.73 12.32
CA GLY A 867 8.09 -16.67 13.30
C GLY A 867 6.71 -16.74 13.95
N GLN A 868 5.65 -16.97 13.17
CA GLN A 868 4.29 -17.18 13.69
C GLN A 868 4.22 -18.36 14.67
N ALA A 869 4.83 -19.50 14.33
CA ALA A 869 4.88 -20.66 15.22
C ALA A 869 5.59 -20.35 16.55
N ARG A 870 6.76 -19.67 16.49
CA ARG A 870 7.53 -19.24 17.67
C ARG A 870 6.74 -18.29 18.57
N ALA A 871 6.07 -17.31 17.97
CA ALA A 871 5.25 -16.34 18.69
C ALA A 871 4.01 -17.02 19.31
N HIS A 872 3.38 -17.96 18.61
CA HIS A 872 2.29 -18.76 19.17
C HIS A 872 2.75 -19.66 20.33
N ASN A 873 3.92 -20.29 20.25
CA ASN A 873 4.48 -21.01 21.39
C ASN A 873 4.74 -20.09 22.59
N GLY A 874 5.30 -18.90 22.36
CA GLY A 874 5.47 -17.89 23.42
C GLY A 874 4.14 -17.44 24.04
N LEU A 875 3.09 -17.22 23.23
CA LEU A 875 1.75 -16.93 23.74
C LEU A 875 1.17 -18.11 24.54
N GLY A 876 1.39 -19.34 24.07
CA GLY A 876 0.96 -20.54 24.77
C GLY A 876 1.60 -20.68 26.15
N GLU A 877 2.91 -20.39 26.25
CA GLU A 877 3.62 -20.36 27.53
C GLU A 877 3.15 -19.20 28.42
N HIS A 878 2.83 -18.04 27.85
CA HIS A 878 2.25 -16.91 28.59
C HIS A 878 0.89 -17.25 29.18
N PHE A 879 -0.01 -17.85 28.38
CA PHE A 879 -1.31 -18.34 28.88
C PHE A 879 -1.13 -19.49 29.84
N THR A 880 -0.04 -20.25 29.70
CA THR A 880 0.35 -21.23 30.70
C THR A 880 0.66 -20.52 32.03
N ALA A 881 1.61 -19.59 32.05
CA ALA A 881 1.98 -18.86 33.27
C ALA A 881 0.80 -18.10 33.93
N THR A 882 -0.13 -17.57 33.14
CA THR A 882 -1.31 -16.82 33.62
C THR A 882 -2.55 -17.67 33.91
N ALA A 883 -2.40 -18.99 34.05
CA ALA A 883 -3.46 -19.94 34.42
C ALA A 883 -4.69 -19.92 33.50
N ARG A 884 -4.49 -19.76 32.19
CA ARG A 884 -5.53 -19.86 31.15
C ARG A 884 -5.25 -21.03 30.20
N PRO A 885 -5.45 -22.28 30.65
CA PRO A 885 -4.98 -23.46 29.94
C PRO A 885 -5.70 -23.74 28.61
N GLU A 886 -6.94 -23.27 28.41
CA GLU A 886 -7.65 -23.40 27.14
C GLU A 886 -6.98 -22.56 26.05
N LEU A 887 -6.67 -21.29 26.35
CA LEU A 887 -5.95 -20.41 25.42
C LEU A 887 -4.53 -20.90 25.17
N ALA A 888 -3.87 -21.45 26.19
CA ALA A 888 -2.55 -22.06 26.04
C ALA A 888 -2.59 -23.22 25.04
N ARG A 889 -3.57 -24.13 25.19
CA ARG A 889 -3.77 -25.26 24.28
C ARG A 889 -4.01 -24.78 22.84
N ASP A 890 -4.88 -23.80 22.65
CA ASP A 890 -5.22 -23.29 21.31
C ASP A 890 -4.00 -22.68 20.61
N HIS A 891 -3.19 -21.91 21.34
CA HIS A 891 -1.96 -21.32 20.80
C HIS A 891 -0.88 -22.37 20.48
N HIS A 892 -0.64 -23.34 21.36
CA HIS A 892 0.31 -24.42 21.06
C HIS A 892 -0.17 -25.33 19.93
N ALA A 893 -1.49 -25.55 19.77
CA ALA A 893 -2.03 -26.32 18.65
C ALA A 893 -1.85 -25.59 17.30
N ARG A 894 -2.03 -24.26 17.27
CA ARG A 894 -1.72 -23.44 16.09
C ARG A 894 -0.23 -23.47 15.76
N ALA A 895 0.63 -23.34 16.77
CA ALA A 895 2.08 -23.47 16.59
C ALA A 895 2.44 -24.84 16.01
N LEU A 896 1.90 -25.93 16.57
CA LEU A 896 2.14 -27.29 16.09
C LEU A 896 1.75 -27.44 14.62
N THR A 897 0.56 -26.96 14.24
CA THR A 897 0.07 -27.00 12.85
C THR A 897 1.05 -26.27 11.91
N LEU A 898 1.52 -25.08 12.28
CA LEU A 898 2.51 -24.34 11.50
C LEU A 898 3.85 -25.09 11.40
N THR A 899 4.32 -25.71 12.47
CA THR A 899 5.61 -26.44 12.47
C THR A 899 5.58 -27.72 11.64
N LEU A 900 4.42 -28.36 11.49
CA LEU A 900 4.27 -29.51 10.59
C LEU A 900 4.46 -29.12 9.13
N ASP A 901 4.01 -27.91 8.77
CA ASP A 901 4.18 -27.36 7.42
C ASP A 901 5.59 -26.84 7.17
N THR A 902 6.31 -26.40 8.21
CA THR A 902 7.66 -25.82 8.06
C THR A 902 8.79 -26.78 8.39
N GLU A 903 8.56 -27.94 8.98
CA GLU A 903 9.58 -28.90 9.45
C GLU A 903 10.56 -28.35 10.51
N ASP A 904 10.23 -27.26 11.23
CA ASP A 904 11.04 -26.80 12.37
C ASP A 904 10.88 -27.75 13.57
N ARG A 905 11.83 -28.70 13.69
CA ARG A 905 11.76 -29.78 14.67
C ARG A 905 11.82 -29.29 16.12
N TYR A 906 12.55 -28.22 16.39
CA TYR A 906 12.66 -27.70 17.75
C TYR A 906 11.35 -27.05 18.18
N GLU A 907 10.77 -26.18 17.36
CA GLU A 907 9.47 -25.57 17.68
C GLU A 907 8.33 -26.60 17.67
N GLN A 908 8.44 -27.67 16.89
CA GLN A 908 7.52 -28.82 16.97
C GLN A 908 7.57 -29.46 18.37
N ALA A 909 8.77 -29.77 18.88
CA ALA A 909 8.96 -30.33 20.21
C ALA A 909 8.43 -29.41 21.33
N ARG A 910 8.69 -28.11 21.19
CA ARG A 910 8.22 -27.07 22.11
C ARG A 910 6.69 -26.95 22.11
N SER A 911 6.05 -27.07 20.94
CA SER A 911 4.59 -27.08 20.83
C SER A 911 3.99 -28.31 21.54
N HIS A 912 4.58 -29.49 21.34
CA HIS A 912 4.17 -30.71 22.05
C HIS A 912 4.37 -30.59 23.56
N ALA A 913 5.49 -30.05 24.03
CA ALA A 913 5.74 -29.83 25.45
C ALA A 913 4.68 -28.90 26.07
N GLY A 914 4.41 -27.77 25.40
CA GLY A 914 3.39 -26.80 25.79
C GLY A 914 1.97 -27.38 25.81
N LEU A 915 1.59 -28.15 24.80
CA LEU A 915 0.32 -28.89 24.79
C LEU A 915 0.23 -29.86 25.96
N GLY A 916 1.33 -30.57 26.27
CA GLY A 916 1.39 -31.46 27.43
C GLY A 916 1.10 -30.73 28.74
N HIS A 917 1.71 -29.55 28.95
CA HIS A 917 1.43 -28.70 30.11
C HIS A 917 -0.01 -28.19 30.15
N ALA A 918 -0.56 -27.76 29.01
CA ALA A 918 -1.94 -27.29 28.92
C ALA A 918 -2.95 -28.42 29.24
N HIS A 919 -2.79 -29.59 28.62
CA HIS A 919 -3.63 -30.78 28.87
C HIS A 919 -3.55 -31.24 30.33
N HIS A 920 -2.36 -31.22 30.93
CA HIS A 920 -2.20 -31.60 32.33
C HIS A 920 -3.03 -30.71 33.25
N ARG A 921 -3.05 -29.40 33.01
CA ARG A 921 -3.82 -28.44 33.82
C ARG A 921 -5.33 -28.45 33.53
N LEU A 922 -5.74 -28.95 32.38
CA LEU A 922 -7.14 -29.27 32.07
C LEU A 922 -7.60 -30.61 32.67
N GLY A 923 -6.69 -31.37 33.32
CA GLY A 923 -7.00 -32.69 33.88
C GLY A 923 -6.95 -33.83 32.85
N GLU A 924 -6.55 -33.55 31.61
CA GLU A 924 -6.53 -34.49 30.49
C GLU A 924 -5.23 -35.32 30.48
N ARG A 925 -4.99 -36.09 31.56
CA ARG A 925 -3.72 -36.78 31.83
C ARG A 925 -3.21 -37.66 30.68
N SER A 926 -4.10 -38.39 30.00
CA SER A 926 -3.71 -39.25 28.87
C SER A 926 -3.25 -38.45 27.65
N ALA A 927 -3.85 -37.28 27.40
CA ALA A 927 -3.39 -36.38 26.35
C ALA A 927 -2.05 -35.76 26.73
N ALA A 928 -1.91 -35.27 27.96
CA ALA A 928 -0.67 -34.71 28.47
C ALA A 928 0.53 -35.67 28.32
N ARG A 929 0.34 -36.94 28.67
CA ARG A 929 1.36 -37.99 28.51
C ARG A 929 1.82 -38.13 27.05
N ARG A 930 0.88 -38.26 26.11
CA ARG A 930 1.21 -38.45 24.69
C ARG A 930 2.01 -37.28 24.14
N GLU A 931 1.60 -36.05 24.48
CA GLU A 931 2.28 -34.85 24.00
C GLU A 931 3.70 -34.74 24.57
N TRP A 932 3.91 -35.01 25.87
CA TRP A 932 5.27 -35.03 26.44
C TRP A 932 6.13 -36.18 25.91
N GLU A 933 5.56 -37.35 25.59
CA GLU A 933 6.29 -38.44 24.94
C GLU A 933 6.79 -38.02 23.55
N HIS A 934 5.93 -37.35 22.75
CA HIS A 934 6.34 -36.79 21.46
C HIS A 934 7.44 -35.74 21.61
N ALA A 935 7.26 -34.77 22.53
CA ALA A 935 8.27 -33.74 22.80
C ALA A 935 9.61 -34.36 23.18
N ARG A 936 9.62 -35.33 24.11
CA ARG A 936 10.82 -36.05 24.53
C ARG A 936 11.50 -36.75 23.37
N THR A 937 10.76 -37.49 22.54
CA THR A 937 11.35 -38.20 21.39
C THR A 937 12.04 -37.24 20.43
N ILE A 938 11.46 -36.06 20.19
CA ILE A 938 12.06 -35.06 19.31
C ILE A 938 13.28 -34.42 19.97
N TYR A 939 13.16 -33.93 21.22
CA TYR A 939 14.31 -33.35 21.94
C TYR A 939 15.48 -34.32 22.08
N ALA A 940 15.20 -35.61 22.25
CA ALA A 940 16.23 -36.65 22.31
C ALA A 940 17.02 -36.79 21.01
N ARG A 941 16.34 -36.70 19.86
CA ARG A 941 17.01 -36.72 18.55
C ARG A 941 17.83 -35.45 18.30
N LEU A 942 17.39 -34.33 18.86
CA LEU A 942 18.09 -33.03 18.75
C LEU A 942 19.27 -32.93 19.72
N GLY A 943 19.33 -33.75 20.77
CA GLY A 943 20.30 -33.56 21.87
C GLY A 943 20.04 -32.26 22.64
N ALA A 944 18.77 -31.86 22.72
CA ALA A 944 18.35 -30.61 23.36
C ALA A 944 18.19 -30.81 24.89
N PRO A 945 18.63 -29.85 25.73
CA PRO A 945 18.55 -29.97 27.20
C PRO A 945 17.10 -30.08 27.73
N GLU A 946 16.12 -29.54 27.02
CA GLU A 946 14.69 -29.57 27.34
C GLU A 946 14.11 -31.00 27.36
N MET A 947 14.85 -32.00 26.86
CA MET A 947 14.53 -33.41 27.09
C MET A 947 14.36 -33.71 28.59
N GLY A 948 15.20 -33.12 29.44
CA GLY A 948 15.14 -33.30 30.89
C GLY A 948 13.84 -32.80 31.52
N GLU A 949 13.30 -31.70 31.00
CA GLU A 949 12.01 -31.14 31.44
C GLU A 949 10.84 -32.04 31.04
N ALA A 950 10.84 -32.55 29.79
CA ALA A 950 9.83 -33.49 29.32
C ALA A 950 9.87 -34.82 30.12
N ASP A 951 11.06 -35.34 30.40
CA ASP A 951 11.23 -36.53 31.25
C ASP A 951 10.74 -36.27 32.69
N GLN A 952 11.00 -35.08 33.22
CA GLN A 952 10.54 -34.70 34.56
C GLN A 952 9.00 -34.62 34.61
N ALA A 953 8.37 -33.99 33.62
CA ALA A 953 6.92 -33.90 33.52
C ALA A 953 6.25 -35.28 33.41
N LEU A 954 6.84 -36.20 32.63
CA LEU A 954 6.38 -37.59 32.53
C LEU A 954 6.50 -38.34 33.87
N ARG A 955 7.60 -38.16 34.60
CA ARG A 955 7.77 -38.72 35.95
C ARG A 955 6.73 -38.19 36.93
N ASP A 956 6.51 -36.87 36.95
CA ASP A 956 5.55 -36.26 37.87
C ASP A 956 4.10 -36.68 37.58
N LEU A 957 3.77 -36.97 36.31
CA LEU A 957 2.46 -37.54 35.95
C LEU A 957 2.22 -38.95 36.49
N THR A 958 3.30 -39.72 36.75
CA THR A 958 3.22 -41.10 37.28
C THR A 958 3.18 -41.17 38.81
N ARG A 959 3.46 -40.08 39.52
CA ARG A 959 3.34 -40.03 40.98
C ARG A 959 1.86 -39.96 41.37
N PRO A 960 1.36 -40.83 42.27
CA PRO A 960 0.02 -40.68 42.81
C PRO A 960 -0.09 -39.34 43.54
N SER A 961 -1.16 -38.59 43.28
CA SER A 961 -1.48 -37.36 44.00
C SER A 961 -1.63 -37.70 45.49
N VAL A 962 -0.71 -37.18 46.31
CA VAL A 962 -0.74 -37.29 47.78
C VAL A 962 -1.85 -36.41 48.34
#